data_AF-A0A6H2H8H0-F1
#
_entry.id   AF-A0A6H2H8H0-F1
#
_cell.length_a   1.000
_cell.length_b   1.000
_cell.length_c   1.000
_cell.angle_alpha   90.00
_cell.angle_beta   90.00
_cell.angle_gamma   90.00
#
_symmetry.space_group_name_H-M   'P 1'
#
loop_
_entity.id
_entity.type
_entity.pdbx_description
1 polymer ?
#
loop_
_entity_poly.entity_id
_entity_poly.type
_entity_poly.pdbx_seq_one_letter_code
_entity_poly.pdbx_strand_id
1 'polypeptide(L)'
;MFEKKQIFNQRREQVVTALALWMRIHTQKTNSNQLEQQSQTQLVSVSKIESELQAAQALAPMLARDCASVEQTLQIAQLVASESAEGLREQLQAGLACPVCGGLEHPYAVHLPYQDAALIALKNNVTNKRNESQALITRIGILSSTLSSAQTQLEQLSATRLVSDNTTLKFQAEWVQHAMRAELVLVAENDIQVCLDSALVVITSHLEKLTAQEIGFQKALQEKETLQVAKDKSQLALQSQKETFDSLTQEQKINHQALQSVVQQIAELTPQIESTLLLISNGFVDARWQESWRQDASTFVAQCKKDVFSWNSKQKNSVEFFSHIQLLGNALESLTLALKKNIQTLTDQSDQCSHQELVLQIIREKRKALFDGKSTQDIEANFNNAVALARQAQTNFQLLSQQSSSQHTRLVEVTRQSVAQVVSSNYELSQAQTNFDVWCDSFQSRTDVAELGTSCSLEHLQRWLDVPLAWAVTERIELQEIDTALASAQAVLTQQSLNLTRHQAVCSTSEDVLSVANKLSELEKTLLAVSEALTALRIALAEDDKRLGATNDLRLKIQLQSTRTDLWARLGELIGSADGKKFRNFAQQMTLDILLGYANSHLQSLTKRYRLQRIKNSLGLLVVDQDMGDEVRSVHSLSGGESFLVSLALALGLASLSSHQVRVESLFIDEGFGSLDADALLLAMEALDKLQAQGRKVGVISHVQEMTERINTRVQVQRMAGGVSKVVVS
;
A
#
# COMPACT_ATOMS: atom_id res chain seq x y z
N MET A 1 -30.66 0.34 28.16
CA MET A 1 -30.83 -0.28 26.82
C MET A 1 -29.48 -0.45 26.12
N PHE A 2 -28.67 0.60 26.06
CA PHE A 2 -27.32 0.58 25.49
C PHE A 2 -26.40 -0.48 26.10
N GLU A 3 -26.32 -0.57 27.44
CA GLU A 3 -25.51 -1.60 28.13
C GLU A 3 -25.96 -3.03 27.80
N LYS A 4 -27.28 -3.30 27.81
CA LYS A 4 -27.82 -4.62 27.42
C LYS A 4 -27.46 -4.97 25.98
N LYS A 5 -27.52 -4.02 25.06
CA LYS A 5 -27.15 -4.19 23.64
C LYS A 5 -25.64 -4.47 23.49
N GLN A 6 -24.79 -3.81 24.27
CA GLN A 6 -23.35 -4.10 24.30
C GLN A 6 -23.07 -5.52 24.79
N ILE A 7 -23.72 -5.97 25.87
CA ILE A 7 -23.58 -7.33 26.39
C ILE A 7 -23.98 -8.37 25.33
N PHE A 8 -25.14 -8.21 24.67
CA PHE A 8 -25.57 -9.14 23.63
C PHE A 8 -24.68 -9.10 22.37
N ASN A 9 -24.11 -7.94 22.02
CA ASN A 9 -23.16 -7.84 20.91
C ASN A 9 -21.83 -8.55 21.22
N GLN A 10 -21.28 -8.32 22.41
CA GLN A 10 -20.08 -9.02 22.88
C GLN A 10 -20.32 -10.53 22.92
N ARG A 11 -21.51 -10.94 23.36
CA ARG A 11 -21.90 -12.35 23.39
C ARG A 11 -22.06 -12.95 21.99
N ARG A 12 -22.63 -12.21 21.04
CA ARG A 12 -22.72 -12.62 19.63
C ARG A 12 -21.32 -12.84 19.04
N GLU A 13 -20.40 -11.91 19.32
CA GLU A 13 -19.01 -12.01 18.85
C GLU A 13 -18.34 -13.27 19.39
N GLN A 14 -18.47 -13.55 20.68
CA GLN A 14 -17.96 -14.79 21.30
C GLN A 14 -18.55 -16.07 20.67
N VAL A 15 -19.85 -16.10 20.36
CA VAL A 15 -20.49 -17.26 19.71
C VAL A 15 -19.99 -17.43 18.27
N VAL A 16 -19.83 -16.34 17.53
CA VAL A 16 -19.32 -16.35 16.14
C VAL A 16 -17.86 -16.82 16.09
N THR A 17 -17.00 -16.31 16.97
CA THR A 17 -15.59 -16.75 17.02
C THR A 17 -15.48 -18.21 17.44
N ALA A 18 -16.30 -18.66 18.38
CA ALA A 18 -16.38 -20.06 18.78
C ALA A 18 -16.83 -20.96 17.62
N LEU A 19 -17.89 -20.58 16.90
CA LEU A 19 -18.41 -21.33 15.76
C LEU A 19 -17.35 -21.49 14.66
N ALA A 20 -16.68 -20.38 14.29
CA ALA A 20 -15.65 -20.39 13.26
C ALA A 20 -14.46 -21.28 13.66
N LEU A 21 -14.04 -21.24 14.92
CA LEU A 21 -12.96 -22.06 15.45
C LEU A 21 -13.35 -23.55 15.47
N TRP A 22 -14.57 -23.87 15.90
CA TRP A 22 -15.08 -25.24 15.90
C TRP A 22 -15.17 -25.83 14.49
N MET A 23 -15.69 -25.07 13.52
CA MET A 23 -15.74 -25.50 12.11
C MET A 23 -14.36 -25.81 11.54
N ARG A 24 -13.33 -25.02 11.90
CA ARG A 24 -11.93 -25.27 11.49
C ARG A 24 -11.36 -26.55 12.10
N ILE A 25 -11.65 -26.84 13.37
CA ILE A 25 -11.24 -28.09 14.02
C ILE A 25 -11.91 -29.27 13.34
N HIS A 26 -13.24 -29.19 13.13
CA HIS A 26 -13.99 -30.28 12.51
C HIS A 26 -13.50 -30.59 11.10
N THR A 27 -13.32 -29.56 10.26
CA THR A 27 -12.79 -29.70 8.89
C THR A 27 -11.38 -30.29 8.85
N GLN A 28 -10.49 -29.88 9.76
CA GLN A 28 -9.14 -30.46 9.83
C GLN A 28 -9.17 -31.92 10.33
N LYS A 29 -10.00 -32.25 11.32
CA LYS A 29 -10.17 -33.64 11.81
C LYS A 29 -10.70 -34.56 10.71
N THR A 30 -11.66 -34.09 9.90
CA THR A 30 -12.14 -34.85 8.73
C THR A 30 -11.05 -35.04 7.67
N ASN A 31 -10.22 -34.03 7.42
CA ASN A 31 -9.13 -34.11 6.46
C ASN A 31 -8.03 -35.09 6.93
N SER A 32 -7.65 -35.03 8.21
CA SER A 32 -6.70 -35.99 8.80
C SER A 32 -7.19 -37.43 8.71
N ASN A 33 -8.46 -37.69 9.01
CA ASN A 33 -9.06 -39.02 8.86
C ASN A 33 -9.04 -39.51 7.39
N GLN A 34 -9.28 -38.61 6.43
CA GLN A 34 -9.23 -38.96 5.01
C GLN A 34 -7.78 -39.26 4.55
N LEU A 35 -6.80 -38.49 5.00
CA LEU A 35 -5.37 -38.72 4.74
C LEU A 35 -4.89 -40.03 5.39
N GLU A 36 -5.37 -40.36 6.58
CA GLU A 36 -5.10 -41.64 7.23
C GLU A 36 -5.64 -42.81 6.42
N GLN A 37 -6.89 -42.72 5.93
CA GLN A 37 -7.47 -43.76 5.08
C GLN A 37 -6.67 -43.93 3.78
N GLN A 38 -6.27 -42.84 3.13
CA GLN A 38 -5.42 -42.87 1.94
C GLN A 38 -4.05 -43.50 2.22
N SER A 39 -3.41 -43.13 3.33
CA SER A 39 -2.13 -43.70 3.77
C SER A 39 -2.24 -45.20 4.02
N GLN A 40 -3.31 -45.67 4.66
CA GLN A 40 -3.56 -47.11 4.86
C GLN A 40 -3.75 -47.85 3.54
N THR A 41 -4.51 -47.30 2.59
CA THR A 41 -4.68 -47.92 1.26
C THR A 41 -3.36 -47.99 0.48
N GLN A 42 -2.52 -46.96 0.59
CA GLN A 42 -1.21 -46.93 -0.05
C GLN A 42 -0.21 -47.86 0.63
N LEU A 43 -0.28 -48.05 1.95
CA LEU A 43 0.56 -49.02 2.66
C LEU A 43 0.25 -50.46 2.20
N VAL A 44 -1.03 -50.79 2.02
CA VAL A 44 -1.44 -52.09 1.47
C VAL A 44 -0.93 -52.26 0.03
N SER A 45 -0.99 -51.21 -0.81
CA SER A 45 -0.47 -51.30 -2.18
C SER A 45 1.05 -51.50 -2.23
N VAL A 46 1.81 -50.80 -1.37
CA VAL A 46 3.26 -50.99 -1.21
C VAL A 46 3.57 -52.44 -0.81
N SER A 47 2.90 -52.97 0.22
CA SER A 47 3.13 -54.35 0.67
C SER A 47 2.86 -55.41 -0.42
N LYS A 48 1.87 -55.15 -1.29
CA LYS A 48 1.54 -56.03 -2.42
C LYS A 48 2.64 -55.97 -3.50
N ILE A 49 3.11 -54.77 -3.85
CA ILE A 49 4.18 -54.58 -4.85
C ILE A 49 5.49 -55.18 -4.34
N GLU A 50 5.80 -55.03 -3.04
CA GLU A 50 6.98 -55.66 -2.41
C GLU A 50 6.93 -57.18 -2.49
N SER A 51 5.75 -57.78 -2.23
CA SER A 51 5.55 -59.23 -2.37
C SER A 51 5.72 -59.71 -3.82
N GLU A 52 5.15 -59.00 -4.79
CA GLU A 52 5.29 -59.32 -6.23
C GLU A 52 6.76 -59.16 -6.70
N LEU A 53 7.46 -58.14 -6.22
CA LEU A 53 8.87 -57.90 -6.53
C LEU A 53 9.77 -59.00 -5.94
N GLN A 54 9.55 -59.40 -4.69
CA GLN A 54 10.28 -60.50 -4.06
C GLN A 54 10.06 -61.82 -4.80
N ALA A 55 8.82 -62.13 -5.20
CA ALA A 55 8.52 -63.32 -5.98
C ALA A 55 9.24 -63.32 -7.35
N ALA A 56 9.25 -62.17 -8.05
CA ALA A 56 9.95 -62.03 -9.33
C ALA A 56 11.47 -62.13 -9.17
N GLN A 57 12.05 -61.53 -8.13
CA GLN A 57 13.48 -61.60 -7.82
C GLN A 57 13.93 -63.03 -7.45
N ALA A 58 13.07 -63.81 -6.76
CA ALA A 58 13.34 -65.20 -6.43
C ALA A 58 13.34 -66.12 -7.68
N LEU A 59 12.51 -65.81 -8.68
CA LEU A 59 12.40 -66.59 -9.92
C LEU A 59 13.56 -66.32 -10.91
N ALA A 60 14.12 -65.11 -10.89
CA ALA A 60 15.18 -64.66 -11.81
C ALA A 60 16.44 -65.56 -11.83
N PRO A 61 17.04 -65.96 -10.71
CA PRO A 61 18.22 -66.82 -10.73
C PRO A 61 17.92 -68.24 -11.25
N MET A 62 16.69 -68.75 -11.07
CA MET A 62 16.29 -70.05 -11.62
C MET A 62 16.23 -69.99 -13.15
N LEU A 63 15.55 -68.98 -13.69
CA LEU A 63 15.43 -68.78 -15.13
C LEU A 63 16.78 -68.47 -15.80
N ALA A 64 17.66 -67.73 -15.12
CA ALA A 64 19.02 -67.48 -15.60
C ALA A 64 19.86 -68.78 -15.68
N ARG A 65 19.72 -69.68 -14.69
CA ARG A 65 20.37 -71.00 -14.73
C ARG A 65 19.81 -71.88 -15.85
N ASP A 66 18.50 -71.88 -16.05
CA ASP A 66 17.86 -72.62 -17.15
C ASP A 66 18.34 -72.11 -18.51
N CYS A 67 18.42 -70.78 -18.70
CA CYS A 67 18.99 -70.18 -19.90
C CYS A 67 20.44 -70.64 -20.15
N ALA A 68 21.31 -70.55 -19.13
CA ALA A 68 22.70 -70.95 -19.25
C ALA A 68 22.86 -72.44 -19.58
N SER A 69 22.01 -73.31 -19.00
CA SER A 69 22.01 -74.74 -19.29
C SER A 69 21.59 -75.04 -20.74
N VAL A 70 20.56 -74.35 -21.25
CA VAL A 70 20.09 -74.56 -22.63
C VAL A 70 21.09 -73.96 -23.64
N GLU A 71 21.73 -72.82 -23.33
CA GLU A 71 22.82 -72.24 -24.13
C GLU A 71 24.04 -73.17 -24.19
N GLN A 72 24.44 -73.77 -23.07
CA GLN A 72 25.52 -74.77 -23.04
C GLN A 72 25.17 -76.01 -23.86
N THR A 73 23.92 -76.47 -23.80
CA THR A 73 23.44 -77.60 -24.61
C THR A 73 23.49 -77.28 -26.11
N LEU A 74 23.12 -76.07 -26.52
CA LEU A 74 23.23 -75.61 -27.90
C LEU A 74 24.69 -75.52 -28.35
N GLN A 75 25.60 -75.01 -27.50
CA GLN A 75 27.01 -74.88 -27.81
C GLN A 75 27.68 -76.24 -28.02
N ILE A 76 27.35 -77.23 -27.19
CA ILE A 76 27.80 -78.63 -27.37
C ILE A 76 27.25 -79.19 -28.70
N ALA A 77 25.96 -78.97 -28.99
CA ALA A 77 25.35 -79.44 -30.24
C ALA A 77 25.97 -78.79 -31.49
N GLN A 78 26.38 -77.52 -31.42
CA GLN A 78 27.07 -76.81 -32.51
C GLN A 78 28.49 -77.32 -32.73
N LEU A 79 29.24 -77.64 -31.66
CA LEU A 79 30.59 -78.21 -31.76
C LEU A 79 30.57 -79.60 -32.41
N VAL A 80 29.54 -80.40 -32.12
CA VAL A 80 29.32 -81.73 -32.73
C VAL A 80 28.92 -81.64 -34.22
N ALA A 81 28.38 -80.50 -34.65
CA ALA A 81 27.95 -80.22 -36.04
C ALA A 81 28.94 -79.37 -36.84
N SER A 82 30.21 -79.28 -36.43
CA SER A 82 31.25 -78.51 -37.11
C SER A 82 31.83 -79.24 -38.35
N GLU A 83 32.29 -78.49 -39.36
CA GLU A 83 32.86 -79.01 -40.63
C GLU A 83 34.03 -80.00 -40.42
N SER A 84 34.78 -79.84 -39.33
CA SER A 84 35.85 -80.75 -38.95
C SER A 84 35.37 -82.15 -38.54
N ALA A 85 34.14 -82.27 -38.00
CA ALA A 85 33.53 -83.54 -37.61
C ALA A 85 32.79 -84.24 -38.76
N GLU A 86 32.43 -83.53 -39.83
CA GLU A 86 31.90 -84.09 -41.08
C GLU A 86 33.03 -84.60 -41.99
N GLY A 87 34.11 -83.82 -42.16
CA GLY A 87 35.27 -84.24 -42.97
C GLY A 87 36.01 -85.46 -42.42
N LEU A 88 36.05 -85.64 -41.10
CA LEU A 88 36.58 -86.86 -40.45
C LEU A 88 35.64 -88.08 -40.58
N ARG A 89 34.36 -87.86 -40.90
CA ARG A 89 33.34 -88.91 -41.04
C ARG A 89 33.33 -89.54 -42.43
N GLU A 90 33.58 -88.74 -43.47
CA GLU A 90 33.75 -89.22 -44.85
C GLU A 90 34.98 -90.12 -45.03
N GLN A 91 35.95 -90.04 -44.12
CA GLN A 91 37.20 -90.83 -44.15
C GLN A 91 37.10 -92.18 -43.42
N LEU A 92 35.94 -92.54 -42.84
CA LEU A 92 35.76 -93.79 -42.10
C LEU A 92 35.41 -94.96 -43.02
N GLN A 93 36.23 -96.01 -43.00
CA GLN A 93 36.00 -97.27 -43.70
C GLN A 93 35.62 -98.40 -42.71
N ALA A 94 34.70 -99.28 -43.10
CA ALA A 94 34.23 -100.36 -42.23
C ALA A 94 35.37 -101.35 -41.89
N GLY A 95 35.65 -101.55 -40.60
CA GLY A 95 36.67 -102.49 -40.10
C GLY A 95 38.07 -101.92 -39.84
N LEU A 96 38.30 -100.61 -40.05
CA LEU A 96 39.55 -99.92 -39.69
C LEU A 96 39.36 -99.07 -38.41
N ALA A 97 40.38 -99.04 -37.55
CA ALA A 97 40.33 -98.31 -36.29
C ALA A 97 40.29 -96.79 -36.52
N CYS A 98 39.32 -96.10 -35.92
CA CYS A 98 39.19 -94.65 -36.04
C CYS A 98 40.40 -93.90 -35.43
N PRO A 99 40.97 -92.89 -36.11
CA PRO A 99 42.14 -92.14 -35.63
C PRO A 99 41.86 -91.26 -34.39
N VAL A 100 40.60 -91.05 -34.01
CA VAL A 100 40.20 -90.25 -32.85
C VAL A 100 39.89 -91.12 -31.62
N CYS A 101 39.30 -92.31 -31.79
CA CYS A 101 38.81 -93.13 -30.67
C CYS A 101 39.15 -94.63 -30.73
N GLY A 102 39.74 -95.14 -31.82
CA GLY A 102 40.25 -96.52 -31.92
C GLY A 102 39.21 -97.65 -32.05
N GLY A 103 37.91 -97.35 -32.14
CA GLY A 103 36.84 -98.36 -32.30
C GLY A 103 36.71 -98.92 -33.72
N LEU A 104 36.19 -100.16 -33.84
CA LEU A 104 36.04 -100.88 -35.12
C LEU A 104 34.61 -100.84 -35.72
N GLU A 105 33.60 -100.38 -34.96
CA GLU A 105 32.21 -100.28 -35.39
C GLU A 105 31.66 -98.84 -35.22
N HIS A 106 30.99 -98.32 -36.25
CA HIS A 106 30.45 -96.96 -36.29
C HIS A 106 28.98 -96.96 -36.78
N PRO A 107 27.98 -97.02 -35.88
CA PRO A 107 26.56 -97.17 -36.23
C PRO A 107 25.93 -96.00 -37.03
N TYR A 108 26.62 -94.86 -37.14
CA TYR A 108 26.10 -93.63 -37.75
C TYR A 108 26.92 -93.14 -38.96
N ALA A 109 27.66 -94.05 -39.63
CA ALA A 109 28.52 -93.71 -40.77
C ALA A 109 27.78 -93.32 -42.06
N VAL A 110 26.52 -93.72 -42.23
CA VAL A 110 25.80 -93.62 -43.53
C VAL A 110 24.48 -92.84 -43.46
N HIS A 111 23.92 -92.54 -42.29
CA HIS A 111 22.72 -91.69 -42.20
C HIS A 111 22.56 -91.04 -40.82
N LEU A 112 22.46 -89.70 -40.78
CA LEU A 112 21.82 -88.96 -39.69
C LEU A 112 20.59 -88.23 -40.24
N PRO A 113 19.36 -88.69 -39.95
CA PRO A 113 18.16 -88.05 -40.48
C PRO A 113 17.67 -86.83 -39.66
N TYR A 114 18.47 -86.19 -38.80
CA TYR A 114 17.92 -85.21 -37.83
C TYR A 114 18.87 -84.11 -37.30
N GLN A 115 19.86 -83.64 -38.07
CA GLN A 115 20.77 -82.58 -37.57
C GLN A 115 20.14 -81.17 -37.60
N ASP A 116 19.45 -80.78 -38.68
CA ASP A 116 18.95 -79.39 -38.80
C ASP A 116 17.71 -79.09 -37.95
N ALA A 117 16.71 -79.98 -37.93
CA ALA A 117 15.46 -79.74 -37.18
C ALA A 117 15.68 -79.70 -35.66
N ALA A 118 16.59 -80.52 -35.13
CA ALA A 118 16.93 -80.53 -33.70
C ALA A 118 17.74 -79.28 -33.30
N LEU A 119 18.67 -78.83 -34.14
CA LEU A 119 19.41 -77.58 -33.94
C LEU A 119 18.50 -76.35 -34.01
N ILE A 120 17.53 -76.32 -34.93
CA ILE A 120 16.52 -75.25 -35.01
C ILE A 120 15.64 -75.25 -33.75
N ALA A 121 15.20 -76.42 -33.28
CA ALA A 121 14.41 -76.53 -32.06
C ALA A 121 15.19 -76.05 -30.81
N LEU A 122 16.48 -76.39 -30.71
CA LEU A 122 17.36 -75.91 -29.63
C LEU A 122 17.61 -74.40 -29.71
N LYS A 123 17.85 -73.85 -30.91
CA LYS A 123 17.97 -72.39 -31.13
C LYS A 123 16.70 -71.66 -30.70
N ASN A 124 15.53 -72.17 -31.07
CA ASN A 124 14.24 -71.61 -30.67
C ASN A 124 14.00 -71.71 -29.16
N ASN A 125 14.47 -72.77 -28.52
CA ASN A 125 14.36 -72.91 -27.06
C ASN A 125 15.26 -71.91 -26.33
N VAL A 126 16.50 -71.69 -26.81
CA VAL A 126 17.39 -70.65 -26.29
C VAL A 126 16.77 -69.27 -26.44
N THR A 127 16.24 -68.92 -27.61
CA THR A 127 15.61 -67.60 -27.82
C THR A 127 14.38 -67.41 -26.95
N ASN A 128 13.53 -68.43 -26.80
CA ASN A 128 12.37 -68.38 -25.90
C ASN A 128 12.78 -68.17 -24.45
N LYS A 129 13.74 -68.95 -23.94
CA LYS A 129 14.23 -68.82 -22.56
C LYS A 129 14.90 -67.48 -22.31
N ARG A 130 15.68 -66.98 -23.27
CA ARG A 130 16.29 -65.64 -23.23
C ARG A 130 15.24 -64.54 -23.19
N ASN A 131 14.17 -64.66 -23.98
CA ASN A 131 13.05 -63.72 -23.96
C ASN A 131 12.28 -63.76 -22.63
N GLU A 132 12.04 -64.95 -22.07
CA GLU A 132 11.42 -65.10 -20.74
C GLU A 132 12.27 -64.44 -19.65
N SER A 133 13.59 -64.64 -19.68
CA SER A 133 14.53 -64.01 -18.74
C SER A 133 14.56 -62.49 -18.88
N GLN A 134 14.63 -61.97 -20.11
CA GLN A 134 14.60 -60.53 -20.39
C GLN A 134 13.26 -59.90 -19.96
N ALA A 135 12.14 -60.58 -20.18
CA ALA A 135 10.81 -60.15 -19.76
C ALA A 135 10.70 -60.09 -18.22
N LEU A 136 11.30 -61.04 -17.51
CA LEU A 136 11.33 -61.03 -16.05
C LEU A 136 12.22 -59.89 -15.50
N ILE A 137 13.39 -59.63 -16.10
CA ILE A 137 14.29 -58.53 -15.72
C ILE A 137 13.60 -57.17 -15.91
N THR A 138 12.93 -56.98 -17.06
CA THR A 138 12.14 -55.76 -17.31
C THR A 138 10.98 -55.62 -16.33
N ARG A 139 10.29 -56.72 -15.99
CA ARG A 139 9.23 -56.73 -14.97
C ARG A 139 9.76 -56.34 -13.58
N ILE A 140 10.93 -56.82 -13.18
CA ILE A 140 11.61 -56.44 -11.92
C ILE A 140 11.91 -54.94 -11.92
N GLY A 141 12.40 -54.36 -13.02
CA GLY A 141 12.66 -52.92 -13.14
C GLY A 141 11.39 -52.05 -13.06
N ILE A 142 10.29 -52.53 -13.63
CA ILE A 142 8.98 -51.86 -13.50
C ILE A 142 8.47 -51.94 -12.06
N LEU A 143 8.55 -53.12 -11.43
CA LEU A 143 8.12 -53.31 -10.05
C LEU A 143 8.97 -52.51 -9.04
N SER A 144 10.28 -52.38 -9.26
CA SER A 144 11.15 -51.58 -8.38
C SER A 144 10.91 -50.07 -8.50
N SER A 145 10.69 -49.57 -9.72
CA SER A 145 10.37 -48.15 -9.93
C SER A 145 8.98 -47.80 -9.41
N THR A 146 7.98 -48.65 -9.62
CA THR A 146 6.63 -48.48 -9.05
C THR A 146 6.64 -48.57 -7.53
N LEU A 147 7.45 -49.45 -6.94
CA LEU A 147 7.66 -49.51 -5.50
C LEU A 147 8.24 -48.20 -4.94
N SER A 148 9.30 -47.69 -5.55
CA SER A 148 9.93 -46.43 -5.15
C SER A 148 8.97 -45.23 -5.25
N SER A 149 8.17 -45.18 -6.32
CA SER A 149 7.12 -44.16 -6.47
C SER A 149 6.00 -44.30 -5.43
N ALA A 150 5.61 -45.52 -5.07
CA ALA A 150 4.57 -45.76 -4.08
C ALA A 150 5.04 -45.42 -2.66
N GLN A 151 6.31 -45.73 -2.34
CA GLN A 151 6.96 -45.39 -1.07
C GLN A 151 7.11 -43.87 -0.90
N THR A 152 7.55 -43.14 -1.93
CA THR A 152 7.64 -41.67 -1.90
C THR A 152 6.26 -41.00 -1.74
N GLN A 153 5.22 -41.52 -2.38
CA GLN A 153 3.84 -41.07 -2.15
C GLN A 153 3.38 -41.31 -0.70
N LEU A 154 3.73 -42.45 -0.11
CA LEU A 154 3.41 -42.76 1.28
C LEU A 154 4.10 -41.80 2.25
N GLU A 155 5.38 -41.46 2.00
CA GLU A 155 6.11 -40.46 2.77
C GLU A 155 5.45 -39.08 2.69
N GLN A 156 5.05 -38.64 1.49
CA GLN A 156 4.33 -37.37 1.29
C GLN A 156 2.97 -37.35 2.02
N LEU A 157 2.20 -38.44 1.95
CA LEU A 157 0.93 -38.58 2.68
C LEU A 157 1.15 -38.53 4.20
N SER A 158 2.21 -39.17 4.70
CA SER A 158 2.55 -39.13 6.13
C SER A 158 2.97 -37.74 6.61
N ALA A 159 3.74 -37.01 5.80
CA ALA A 159 4.17 -35.64 6.09
C ALA A 159 2.99 -34.65 6.08
N THR A 160 2.11 -34.76 5.09
CA THR A 160 0.89 -33.92 5.01
C THR A 160 -0.08 -34.21 6.15
N ARG A 161 -0.25 -35.48 6.54
CA ARG A 161 -1.02 -35.87 7.73
C ARG A 161 -0.44 -35.23 9.00
N LEU A 162 0.87 -35.33 9.22
CA LEU A 162 1.53 -34.74 10.40
C LEU A 162 1.28 -33.22 10.50
N VAL A 163 1.30 -32.52 9.37
CA VAL A 163 0.96 -31.08 9.33
C VAL A 163 -0.50 -30.85 9.69
N SER A 164 -1.44 -31.64 9.14
CA SER A 164 -2.87 -31.53 9.46
C SER A 164 -3.13 -31.82 10.95
N ASP A 165 -2.48 -32.84 11.52
CA ASP A 165 -2.59 -33.18 12.95
C ASP A 165 -2.06 -32.07 13.85
N ASN A 166 -0.89 -31.50 13.52
CA ASN A 166 -0.33 -30.37 14.25
C ASN A 166 -1.23 -29.12 14.19
N THR A 167 -1.84 -28.84 13.03
CA THR A 167 -2.79 -27.71 12.92
C THR A 167 -4.08 -27.98 13.70
N THR A 168 -4.54 -29.23 13.74
CA THR A 168 -5.69 -29.64 14.56
C THR A 168 -5.40 -29.44 16.04
N LEU A 169 -4.23 -29.86 16.53
CA LEU A 169 -3.80 -29.65 17.92
C LEU A 169 -3.72 -28.15 18.27
N LYS A 170 -3.22 -27.32 17.35
CA LYS A 170 -3.18 -25.87 17.54
C LYS A 170 -4.58 -25.28 17.71
N PHE A 171 -5.51 -25.61 16.82
CA PHE A 171 -6.88 -25.12 16.93
C PHE A 171 -7.61 -25.68 18.15
N GLN A 172 -7.33 -26.93 18.55
CA GLN A 172 -7.84 -27.50 19.80
C GLN A 172 -7.30 -26.76 21.03
N ALA A 173 -6.02 -26.38 21.05
CA ALA A 173 -5.47 -25.57 22.12
C ALA A 173 -6.13 -24.18 22.20
N GLU A 174 -6.35 -23.53 21.06
CA GLU A 174 -7.10 -22.27 20.96
C GLU A 174 -8.55 -22.45 21.45
N TRP A 175 -9.19 -23.58 21.14
CA TRP A 175 -10.55 -23.90 21.59
C TRP A 175 -10.64 -24.10 23.10
N VAL A 176 -9.67 -24.76 23.72
CA VAL A 176 -9.63 -24.94 25.17
C VAL A 176 -9.54 -23.60 25.91
N GLN A 177 -8.83 -22.61 25.35
CA GLN A 177 -8.70 -21.28 25.94
C GLN A 177 -9.87 -20.33 25.62
N HIS A 178 -10.73 -20.69 24.67
CA HIS A 178 -11.81 -19.81 24.23
C HIS A 178 -12.88 -19.65 25.33
N ALA A 179 -13.37 -18.43 25.57
CA ALA A 179 -14.30 -18.11 26.66
C ALA A 179 -15.60 -18.95 26.64
N MET A 180 -16.11 -19.28 25.44
CA MET A 180 -17.31 -20.12 25.28
C MET A 180 -17.09 -21.60 25.63
N ARG A 181 -15.84 -22.07 25.72
CA ARG A 181 -15.54 -23.48 26.03
C ARG A 181 -16.09 -23.90 27.39
N ALA A 182 -16.02 -23.01 28.38
CA ALA A 182 -16.47 -23.27 29.74
C ALA A 182 -17.99 -23.53 29.83
N GLU A 183 -18.76 -22.99 28.89
CA GLU A 183 -20.21 -23.14 28.86
C GLU A 183 -20.66 -24.38 28.06
N LEU A 184 -19.80 -24.85 27.17
CA LEU A 184 -20.03 -26.02 26.32
C LEU A 184 -19.36 -27.29 26.90
N VAL A 185 -19.06 -27.33 28.19
CA VAL A 185 -18.38 -28.46 28.85
C VAL A 185 -19.22 -29.74 28.81
N LEU A 186 -20.54 -29.61 28.90
CA LEU A 186 -21.49 -30.74 28.96
C LEU A 186 -22.08 -31.11 27.60
N VAL A 187 -21.72 -30.41 26.52
CA VAL A 187 -22.23 -30.67 25.17
C VAL A 187 -21.33 -31.69 24.50
N ALA A 188 -21.92 -32.76 23.94
CA ALA A 188 -21.19 -33.75 23.17
C ALA A 188 -20.55 -33.09 21.93
N GLU A 189 -19.36 -33.53 21.50
CA GLU A 189 -18.63 -32.90 20.39
C GLU A 189 -19.49 -32.75 19.12
N ASN A 190 -20.35 -33.73 18.83
CA ASN A 190 -21.21 -33.73 17.65
C ASN A 190 -22.31 -32.65 17.69
N ASP A 191 -22.69 -32.18 18.89
CA ASP A 191 -23.79 -31.24 19.11
C ASP A 191 -23.30 -29.79 19.34
N ILE A 192 -21.98 -29.57 19.47
CA ILE A 192 -21.39 -28.26 19.73
C ILE A 192 -21.77 -27.25 18.64
N GLN A 193 -21.74 -27.67 17.37
CA GLN A 193 -22.11 -26.79 16.26
C GLN A 193 -23.59 -26.39 16.33
N VAL A 194 -24.49 -27.37 16.53
CA VAL A 194 -25.94 -27.14 16.64
C VAL A 194 -26.25 -26.21 17.83
N CYS A 195 -25.57 -26.39 18.95
CA CYS A 195 -25.71 -25.55 20.13
C CYS A 195 -25.29 -24.10 19.85
N LEU A 196 -24.14 -23.89 19.20
CA LEU A 196 -23.65 -22.55 18.84
C LEU A 196 -24.55 -21.84 17.83
N ASP A 197 -25.02 -22.56 16.80
CA ASP A 197 -25.95 -22.03 15.80
C ASP A 197 -27.27 -21.60 16.45
N SER A 198 -27.83 -22.44 17.33
CA SER A 198 -29.06 -22.10 18.06
C SER A 198 -28.87 -20.89 18.99
N ALA A 199 -27.73 -20.79 19.69
CA ALA A 199 -27.41 -19.66 20.55
C ALA A 199 -27.28 -18.36 19.75
N LEU A 200 -26.67 -18.42 18.56
CA LEU A 200 -26.53 -17.28 17.67
C LEU A 200 -27.90 -16.74 17.24
N VAL A 201 -28.82 -17.63 16.84
CA VAL A 201 -30.21 -17.26 16.47
C VAL A 201 -30.96 -16.60 17.63
N VAL A 202 -30.81 -17.12 18.85
CA VAL A 202 -31.46 -16.53 20.03
C VAL A 202 -30.91 -15.13 20.30
N ILE A 203 -29.58 -14.94 20.24
CA ILE A 203 -28.93 -13.66 20.50
C ILE A 203 -29.28 -12.62 19.43
N THR A 204 -29.30 -13.01 18.15
CA THR A 204 -29.67 -12.09 17.06
C THR A 204 -31.11 -11.63 17.22
N SER A 205 -32.05 -12.51 17.56
CA SER A 205 -33.44 -12.13 17.81
C SER A 205 -33.60 -11.14 18.98
N HIS A 206 -32.77 -11.25 20.03
CA HIS A 206 -32.76 -10.31 21.15
C HIS A 206 -32.21 -8.94 20.76
N LEU A 207 -31.15 -8.91 19.94
CA LEU A 207 -30.60 -7.68 19.39
C LEU A 207 -31.60 -6.95 18.49
N GLU A 208 -32.34 -7.68 17.66
CA GLU A 208 -33.41 -7.12 16.80
C GLU A 208 -34.56 -6.51 17.61
N LYS A 209 -34.97 -7.16 18.70
CA LYS A 209 -35.97 -6.59 19.62
C LYS A 209 -35.47 -5.30 20.28
N LEU A 210 -34.20 -5.28 20.71
CA LEU A 210 -33.61 -4.09 21.35
C LEU A 210 -33.45 -2.92 20.36
N THR A 211 -33.07 -3.19 19.11
CA THR A 211 -32.97 -2.15 18.07
C THR A 211 -34.35 -1.59 17.70
N ALA A 212 -35.37 -2.44 17.61
CA ALA A 212 -36.75 -1.98 17.38
C ALA A 212 -37.25 -1.05 18.50
N GLN A 213 -36.94 -1.37 19.77
CA GLN A 213 -37.28 -0.51 20.90
C GLN A 213 -36.52 0.83 20.90
N GLU A 214 -35.24 0.83 20.50
CA GLU A 214 -34.42 2.04 20.38
C GLU A 214 -34.98 3.00 19.31
N ILE A 215 -35.35 2.46 18.15
CA ILE A 215 -35.99 3.23 17.07
C ILE A 215 -37.34 3.80 17.55
N GLY A 216 -38.13 3.02 18.29
CA GLY A 216 -39.39 3.49 18.89
C GLY A 216 -39.19 4.66 19.85
N PHE A 217 -38.17 4.60 20.71
CA PHE A 217 -37.85 5.68 21.65
C PHE A 217 -37.39 6.95 20.93
N GLN A 218 -36.56 6.83 19.88
CA GLN A 218 -36.11 7.98 19.08
C GLN A 218 -37.27 8.68 18.38
N LYS A 219 -38.24 7.93 17.82
CA LYS A 219 -39.45 8.52 17.21
C LYS A 219 -40.27 9.30 18.23
N ALA A 220 -40.50 8.73 19.42
CA ALA A 220 -41.23 9.41 20.50
C ALA A 220 -40.52 10.69 20.98
N LEU A 221 -39.18 10.71 20.99
CA LEU A 221 -38.41 11.89 21.34
C LEU A 221 -38.55 13.00 20.28
N GLN A 222 -38.50 12.65 19.00
CA GLN A 222 -38.73 13.59 17.90
C GLN A 222 -40.16 14.17 17.94
N GLU A 223 -41.18 13.35 18.18
CA GLU A 223 -42.56 13.81 18.34
C GLU A 223 -42.68 14.81 19.50
N LYS A 224 -42.06 14.52 20.64
CA LYS A 224 -42.01 15.45 21.78
C LYS A 224 -41.38 16.80 21.40
N GLU A 225 -40.25 16.80 20.70
CA GLU A 225 -39.58 18.04 20.27
C GLU A 225 -40.46 18.85 19.31
N THR A 226 -41.13 18.21 18.36
CA THR A 226 -42.06 18.90 17.44
C THR A 226 -43.26 19.53 18.17
N LEU A 227 -43.83 18.81 19.15
CA LEU A 227 -44.92 19.34 19.98
C LEU A 227 -44.46 20.49 20.88
N GLN A 228 -43.22 20.45 21.38
CA GLN A 228 -42.63 21.52 22.16
C GLN A 228 -42.51 22.82 21.33
N VAL A 229 -41.98 22.71 20.11
CA VAL A 229 -41.88 23.85 19.18
C VAL A 229 -43.26 24.43 18.84
N ALA A 230 -44.27 23.58 18.62
CA ALA A 230 -45.64 24.02 18.36
C ALA A 230 -46.26 24.76 19.56
N LYS A 231 -45.97 24.29 20.78
CA LYS A 231 -46.38 24.96 22.04
C LYS A 231 -45.72 26.34 22.17
N ASP A 232 -44.41 26.42 21.96
CA ASP A 232 -43.66 27.68 22.08
C ASP A 232 -44.13 28.71 21.06
N LYS A 233 -44.42 28.27 19.82
CA LYS A 233 -45.01 29.12 18.77
C LYS A 233 -46.39 29.66 19.16
N SER A 234 -47.22 28.83 19.79
CA SER A 234 -48.55 29.25 20.25
C SER A 234 -48.48 30.23 21.42
N GLN A 235 -47.49 30.07 22.32
CA GLN A 235 -47.25 31.01 23.42
C GLN A 235 -46.77 32.38 22.91
N LEU A 236 -45.87 32.40 21.93
CA LEU A 236 -45.43 33.65 21.28
C LEU A 236 -46.59 34.39 20.61
N ALA A 237 -47.48 33.66 19.92
CA ALA A 237 -48.67 34.27 19.29
C ALA A 237 -49.66 34.85 20.32
N LEU A 238 -49.84 34.20 21.48
CA LEU A 238 -50.66 34.74 22.56
C LEU A 238 -50.04 36.01 23.17
N GLN A 239 -48.71 36.03 23.29
CA GLN A 239 -47.99 37.16 23.87
C GLN A 239 -48.05 38.40 22.96
N SER A 240 -47.89 38.22 21.64
CA SER A 240 -48.05 39.33 20.69
C SER A 240 -49.47 39.90 20.68
N GLN A 241 -50.50 39.06 20.82
CA GLN A 241 -51.88 39.54 20.95
C GLN A 241 -52.09 40.36 22.24
N LYS A 242 -51.49 39.96 23.37
CA LYS A 242 -51.54 40.75 24.61
C LYS A 242 -50.86 42.10 24.47
N GLU A 243 -49.68 42.15 23.84
CA GLU A 243 -48.96 43.39 23.59
C GLU A 243 -49.76 44.36 22.72
N THR A 244 -50.44 43.86 21.68
CA THR A 244 -51.33 44.69 20.85
C THR A 244 -52.55 45.20 21.60
N PHE A 245 -53.09 44.41 22.55
CA PHE A 245 -54.20 44.86 23.40
C PHE A 245 -53.72 45.97 24.35
N ASP A 246 -52.58 45.78 25.00
CA ASP A 246 -52.01 46.77 25.93
C ASP A 246 -51.67 48.09 25.23
N SER A 247 -51.13 48.05 24.01
CA SER A 247 -50.84 49.26 23.24
C SER A 247 -52.10 50.05 22.87
N LEU A 248 -53.17 49.37 22.44
CA LEU A 248 -54.45 50.01 22.12
C LEU A 248 -55.10 50.63 23.37
N THR A 249 -54.97 49.98 24.52
CA THR A 249 -55.49 50.48 25.80
C THR A 249 -54.72 51.74 26.26
N GLN A 250 -53.40 51.77 26.03
CA GLN A 250 -52.56 52.92 26.35
C GLN A 250 -52.85 54.11 25.42
N GLU A 251 -53.08 53.87 24.14
CA GLU A 251 -53.44 54.89 23.15
C GLU A 251 -54.80 55.56 23.48
N GLN A 252 -55.79 54.77 23.90
CA GLN A 252 -57.08 55.30 24.39
C GLN A 252 -56.90 56.23 25.60
N LYS A 253 -56.00 55.89 26.53
CA LYS A 253 -55.73 56.67 27.75
C LYS A 253 -55.05 58.00 27.43
N ILE A 254 -54.10 58.01 26.50
CA ILE A 254 -53.41 59.23 26.03
C ILE A 254 -54.40 60.17 25.34
N ASN A 255 -55.27 59.64 24.47
CA ASN A 255 -56.29 60.45 23.78
C ASN A 255 -57.31 61.07 24.74
N HIS A 256 -57.67 60.38 25.83
CA HIS A 256 -58.54 60.92 26.87
C HIS A 256 -57.89 62.08 27.65
N GLN A 257 -56.60 61.95 27.98
CA GLN A 257 -55.84 63.02 28.66
C GLN A 257 -55.63 64.25 27.77
N ALA A 258 -55.38 64.05 26.47
CA ALA A 258 -55.25 65.13 25.51
C ALA A 258 -56.56 65.95 25.33
N LEU A 259 -57.72 65.29 25.39
CA LEU A 259 -59.02 65.97 25.31
C LEU A 259 -59.27 66.86 26.54
N GLN A 260 -58.87 66.40 27.73
CA GLN A 260 -58.97 67.19 28.97
C GLN A 260 -58.05 68.41 28.97
N SER A 261 -56.81 68.29 28.47
CA SER A 261 -55.87 69.43 28.43
C SER A 261 -56.31 70.53 27.45
N VAL A 262 -56.94 70.17 26.33
CA VAL A 262 -57.43 71.14 25.35
C VAL A 262 -58.63 71.94 25.89
N VAL A 263 -59.52 71.31 26.65
CA VAL A 263 -60.65 72.00 27.30
C VAL A 263 -60.16 73.02 28.35
N GLN A 264 -59.07 72.72 29.04
CA GLN A 264 -58.48 73.60 30.05
C GLN A 264 -57.69 74.77 29.42
N GLN A 265 -56.97 74.53 28.32
CA GLN A 265 -56.23 75.58 27.59
C GLN A 265 -57.16 76.63 26.95
N ILE A 266 -58.35 76.23 26.47
CA ILE A 266 -59.34 77.17 25.89
C ILE A 266 -59.89 78.13 26.97
N ALA A 267 -59.97 77.72 28.23
CA ALA A 267 -60.43 78.55 29.34
C ALA A 267 -59.41 79.62 29.78
N GLU A 268 -58.11 79.37 29.57
CA GLU A 268 -57.00 80.23 30.03
C GLU A 268 -56.50 81.24 28.98
N LEU A 269 -56.65 80.94 27.68
CA LEU A 269 -56.07 81.73 26.58
C LEU A 269 -56.87 82.98 26.19
N THR A 270 -58.13 83.10 26.62
CA THR A 270 -59.00 84.24 26.28
C THR A 270 -58.53 85.58 26.87
N PRO A 271 -58.11 85.68 28.16
CA PRO A 271 -57.56 86.92 28.73
C PRO A 271 -56.09 87.20 28.37
N GLN A 272 -55.32 86.22 27.88
CA GLN A 272 -53.90 86.40 27.56
C GLN A 272 -53.63 87.07 26.20
N ILE A 273 -54.57 86.97 25.25
CA ILE A 273 -54.42 87.55 23.90
C ILE A 273 -54.39 89.10 23.93
N GLU A 274 -55.17 89.74 24.80
CA GLU A 274 -55.14 91.20 24.96
C GLU A 274 -53.82 91.71 25.54
N SER A 275 -53.20 90.96 26.45
CA SER A 275 -51.91 91.33 27.07
C SER A 275 -50.70 91.18 26.14
N THR A 276 -50.73 90.20 25.23
CA THR A 276 -49.59 89.87 24.35
C THR A 276 -49.48 90.78 23.13
N LEU A 277 -50.59 91.38 22.67
CA LEU A 277 -50.57 92.38 21.59
C LEU A 277 -49.84 93.68 21.99
N LEU A 278 -49.72 93.95 23.30
CA LEU A 278 -49.08 95.14 23.85
C LEU A 278 -47.56 94.98 24.04
N LEU A 279 -47.06 93.74 24.12
CA LEU A 279 -45.64 93.41 24.30
C LEU A 279 -44.86 93.23 22.99
N ILE A 280 -45.55 92.85 21.90
CA ILE A 280 -44.92 92.54 20.60
C ILE A 280 -44.58 93.81 19.78
N SER A 281 -45.07 94.99 20.20
CA SER A 281 -44.82 96.27 19.50
C SER A 281 -43.35 96.66 19.39
N ASN A 282 -42.48 96.15 20.28
CA ASN A 282 -41.05 96.51 20.30
C ASN A 282 -40.16 95.65 19.39
N GLY A 283 -40.71 94.62 18.72
CA GLY A 283 -39.95 93.69 17.87
C GLY A 283 -40.00 93.98 16.36
N PHE A 284 -40.83 94.94 15.93
CA PHE A 284 -41.00 95.30 14.52
C PHE A 284 -40.68 96.78 14.33
N VAL A 285 -39.81 97.10 13.36
CA VAL A 285 -39.27 98.46 13.15
C VAL A 285 -40.30 99.43 12.53
N ASP A 286 -41.40 98.93 11.97
CA ASP A 286 -42.39 99.74 11.25
C ASP A 286 -43.82 99.47 11.77
N ALA A 287 -44.59 100.52 12.08
CA ALA A 287 -45.87 100.45 12.81
C ALA A 287 -47.03 99.83 12.01
N ARG A 288 -46.81 99.45 10.74
CA ARG A 288 -47.84 98.93 9.81
C ARG A 288 -48.16 97.44 9.97
N TRP A 289 -47.42 96.70 10.81
CA TRP A 289 -47.64 95.25 10.99
C TRP A 289 -48.97 94.91 11.70
N GLN A 290 -49.45 95.78 12.58
CA GLN A 290 -50.72 95.59 13.30
C GLN A 290 -51.93 95.74 12.37
N GLU A 291 -51.85 96.61 11.36
CA GLU A 291 -52.87 96.76 10.32
C GLU A 291 -52.87 95.58 9.35
N SER A 292 -51.70 95.13 8.90
CA SER A 292 -51.58 93.94 8.03
C SER A 292 -52.07 92.66 8.71
N TRP A 293 -51.82 92.50 10.01
CA TRP A 293 -52.35 91.37 10.79
C TRP A 293 -53.87 91.46 11.03
N ARG A 294 -54.43 92.66 11.24
CA ARG A 294 -55.88 92.85 11.41
C ARG A 294 -56.67 92.75 10.11
N GLN A 295 -56.06 93.07 8.97
CA GLN A 295 -56.72 92.97 7.66
C GLN A 295 -56.72 91.54 7.12
N ASP A 296 -55.62 90.77 7.26
CA ASP A 296 -55.58 89.35 6.93
C ASP A 296 -54.47 88.62 7.72
N ALA A 297 -54.83 88.12 8.90
CA ALA A 297 -53.91 87.44 9.81
C ALA A 297 -53.28 86.17 9.20
N SER A 298 -53.96 85.54 8.23
CA SER A 298 -53.58 84.23 7.68
C SER A 298 -52.37 84.32 6.75
N THR A 299 -52.34 85.32 5.87
CA THR A 299 -51.26 85.57 4.91
C THR A 299 -50.01 86.14 5.57
N PHE A 300 -50.16 87.02 6.57
CA PHE A 300 -49.04 87.55 7.34
C PHE A 300 -48.32 86.46 8.15
N VAL A 301 -49.07 85.62 8.88
CA VAL A 301 -48.49 84.48 9.60
C VAL A 301 -47.92 83.44 8.64
N ALA A 302 -48.51 83.25 7.46
CA ALA A 302 -47.97 82.36 6.43
C ALA A 302 -46.62 82.87 5.89
N GLN A 303 -46.45 84.17 5.69
CA GLN A 303 -45.19 84.77 5.22
C GLN A 303 -44.08 84.62 6.27
N CYS A 304 -44.33 84.97 7.54
CA CYS A 304 -43.37 84.77 8.63
C CYS A 304 -43.03 83.29 8.84
N LYS A 305 -44.02 82.38 8.73
CA LYS A 305 -43.77 80.93 8.75
C LYS A 305 -42.90 80.48 7.58
N LYS A 306 -43.07 81.07 6.39
CA LYS A 306 -42.26 80.76 5.19
C LYS A 306 -40.81 81.19 5.36
N ASP A 307 -40.58 82.37 5.93
CA ASP A 307 -39.23 82.89 6.18
C ASP A 307 -38.51 82.09 7.27
N VAL A 308 -39.18 81.79 8.38
CA VAL A 308 -38.66 80.91 9.45
C VAL A 308 -38.43 79.48 8.96
N PHE A 309 -39.33 78.94 8.14
CA PHE A 309 -39.14 77.62 7.52
C PHE A 309 -37.94 77.61 6.57
N SER A 310 -37.76 78.66 5.77
CA SER A 310 -36.61 78.78 4.86
C SER A 310 -35.28 78.89 5.62
N TRP A 311 -35.26 79.61 6.75
CA TRP A 311 -34.10 79.74 7.62
C TRP A 311 -33.78 78.42 8.32
N ASN A 312 -34.77 77.77 8.95
CA ASN A 312 -34.59 76.49 9.63
C ASN A 312 -34.19 75.37 8.66
N SER A 313 -34.72 75.37 7.44
CA SER A 313 -34.32 74.42 6.40
C SER A 313 -32.86 74.66 5.96
N LYS A 314 -32.43 75.92 5.76
CA LYS A 314 -31.03 76.24 5.45
C LYS A 314 -30.09 75.88 6.60
N GLN A 315 -30.50 76.08 7.85
CA GLN A 315 -29.70 75.74 9.04
C GLN A 315 -29.60 74.23 9.24
N LYS A 316 -30.70 73.47 9.04
CA LYS A 316 -30.69 72.01 9.04
C LYS A 316 -29.79 71.44 7.95
N ASN A 317 -29.89 71.96 6.73
CA ASN A 317 -29.04 71.54 5.62
C ASN A 317 -27.56 71.86 5.90
N SER A 318 -27.25 72.99 6.54
CA SER A 318 -25.88 73.34 6.93
C SER A 318 -25.27 72.36 7.93
N VAL A 319 -26.07 71.87 8.90
CA VAL A 319 -25.62 70.86 9.87
C VAL A 319 -25.45 69.50 9.20
N GLU A 320 -26.37 69.12 8.31
CA GLU A 320 -26.25 67.88 7.51
C GLU A 320 -25.03 67.92 6.59
N PHE A 321 -24.76 69.03 5.90
CA PHE A 321 -23.56 69.19 5.06
C PHE A 321 -22.28 69.17 5.90
N PHE A 322 -22.26 69.78 7.08
CA PHE A 322 -21.10 69.72 7.97
C PHE A 322 -20.81 68.28 8.42
N SER A 323 -21.84 67.51 8.78
CA SER A 323 -21.69 66.10 9.12
C SER A 323 -21.18 65.25 7.94
N HIS A 324 -21.64 65.53 6.72
CA HIS A 324 -21.17 64.85 5.51
C HIS A 324 -19.71 65.19 5.20
N ILE A 325 -19.31 66.45 5.35
CA ILE A 325 -17.91 66.88 5.17
C ILE A 325 -17.01 66.19 6.20
N GLN A 326 -17.46 66.04 7.44
CA GLN A 326 -16.70 65.35 8.49
C GLN A 326 -16.55 63.85 8.20
N LEU A 327 -17.62 63.18 7.74
CA LEU A 327 -17.57 61.78 7.33
C LEU A 327 -16.66 61.56 6.12
N LEU A 328 -16.73 62.43 5.11
CA LEU A 328 -15.85 62.38 3.94
C LEU A 328 -14.39 62.66 4.31
N GLY A 329 -14.14 63.58 5.25
CA GLY A 329 -12.80 63.86 5.78
C GLY A 329 -12.18 62.63 6.45
N ASN A 330 -12.92 61.97 7.34
CA ASN A 330 -12.47 60.74 7.99
C ASN A 330 -12.23 59.60 6.99
N ALA A 331 -13.10 59.47 5.98
CA ALA A 331 -12.92 58.49 4.91
C ALA A 331 -11.65 58.76 4.09
N LEU A 332 -11.38 60.03 3.75
CA LEU A 332 -10.20 60.44 2.99
C LEU A 332 -8.92 60.20 3.78
N GLU A 333 -8.93 60.46 5.09
CA GLU A 333 -7.81 60.16 6.00
C GLU A 333 -7.54 58.65 6.10
N SER A 334 -8.59 57.83 6.21
CA SER A 334 -8.45 56.37 6.22
C SER A 334 -7.90 55.83 4.90
N LEU A 335 -8.36 56.37 3.77
CA LEU A 335 -7.91 55.99 2.43
C LEU A 335 -6.46 56.41 2.17
N THR A 336 -6.05 57.59 2.63
CA THR A 336 -4.65 58.05 2.49
C THR A 336 -3.70 57.22 3.35
N LEU A 337 -4.13 56.78 4.55
CA LEU A 337 -3.32 55.91 5.41
C LEU A 337 -3.21 54.49 4.81
N ALA A 338 -4.30 53.97 4.23
CA ALA A 338 -4.28 52.72 3.48
C ALA A 338 -3.39 52.80 2.22
N LEU A 339 -3.44 53.91 1.48
CA LEU A 339 -2.62 54.15 0.30
C LEU A 339 -1.13 54.21 0.66
N LYS A 340 -0.76 54.91 1.75
CA LYS A 340 0.62 54.91 2.27
C LYS A 340 1.10 53.51 2.61
N LYS A 341 0.28 52.72 3.31
CA LYS A 341 0.61 51.33 3.65
C LYS A 341 0.80 50.48 2.40
N ASN A 342 -0.08 50.63 1.40
CA ASN A 342 0.00 49.89 0.15
C ASN A 342 1.25 50.26 -0.67
N ILE A 343 1.62 51.54 -0.72
CA ILE A 343 2.88 51.99 -1.34
C ILE A 343 4.06 51.33 -0.63
N GLN A 344 4.07 51.34 0.71
CA GLN A 344 5.17 50.75 1.48
C GLN A 344 5.28 49.24 1.26
N THR A 345 4.15 48.52 1.19
CA THR A 345 4.17 47.08 0.85
C THR A 345 4.65 46.82 -0.57
N LEU A 346 4.30 47.69 -1.54
CA LEU A 346 4.76 47.57 -2.92
C LEU A 346 6.26 47.83 -3.04
N THR A 347 6.80 48.80 -2.30
CA THR A 347 8.25 49.04 -2.26
C THR A 347 8.99 47.87 -1.63
N ASP A 348 8.50 47.32 -0.51
CA ASP A 348 9.11 46.17 0.15
C ASP A 348 9.11 44.93 -0.78
N GLN A 349 8.02 44.70 -1.50
CA GLN A 349 7.91 43.60 -2.47
C GLN A 349 8.83 43.80 -3.68
N SER A 350 8.94 45.03 -4.19
CA SER A 350 9.87 45.38 -5.28
C SER A 350 11.33 45.13 -4.87
N ASP A 351 11.70 45.52 -3.65
CA ASP A 351 13.03 45.31 -3.11
C ASP A 351 13.33 43.81 -2.92
N GLN A 352 12.37 43.04 -2.42
CA GLN A 352 12.49 41.58 -2.35
C GLN A 352 12.64 40.92 -3.71
N CYS A 353 11.88 41.37 -4.72
CA CYS A 353 11.94 40.82 -6.06
C CYS A 353 13.31 41.10 -6.70
N SER A 354 13.81 42.33 -6.58
CA SER A 354 15.14 42.70 -7.08
C SER A 354 16.27 41.93 -6.37
N HIS A 355 16.15 41.72 -5.05
CA HIS A 355 17.09 40.89 -4.30
C HIS A 355 17.07 39.43 -4.79
N GLN A 356 15.89 38.85 -5.00
CA GLN A 356 15.75 37.49 -5.52
C GLN A 356 16.29 37.37 -6.95
N GLU A 357 16.08 38.36 -7.82
CA GLU A 357 16.67 38.41 -9.16
C GLU A 357 18.20 38.44 -9.11
N LEU A 358 18.78 39.22 -8.19
CA LEU A 358 20.23 39.29 -8.00
C LEU A 358 20.79 37.94 -7.50
N VAL A 359 20.15 37.33 -6.51
CA VAL A 359 20.52 35.99 -6.01
C VAL A 359 20.41 34.95 -7.13
N LEU A 360 19.35 35.01 -7.93
CA LEU A 360 19.12 34.10 -9.05
C LEU A 360 20.15 34.31 -10.16
N GLN A 361 20.58 35.55 -10.44
CA GLN A 361 21.71 35.84 -11.33
C GLN A 361 23.01 35.23 -10.80
N ILE A 362 23.34 35.43 -9.52
CA ILE A 362 24.55 34.85 -8.91
C ILE A 362 24.52 33.31 -9.01
N ILE A 363 23.39 32.67 -8.73
CA ILE A 363 23.24 31.22 -8.85
C ILE A 363 23.37 30.77 -10.31
N ARG A 364 22.79 31.52 -11.27
CA ARG A 364 22.93 31.24 -12.70
C ARG A 364 24.37 31.38 -13.19
N GLU A 365 25.12 32.37 -12.72
CA GLU A 365 26.53 32.55 -13.06
C GLU A 365 27.38 31.42 -12.47
N LYS A 366 27.17 31.06 -11.20
CA LYS A 366 27.82 29.89 -10.58
C LYS A 366 27.51 28.60 -11.35
N ARG A 367 26.25 28.42 -11.77
CA ARG A 367 25.84 27.27 -12.60
C ARG A 367 26.51 27.31 -13.98
N LYS A 368 26.57 28.47 -14.62
CA LYS A 368 27.21 28.66 -15.93
C LYS A 368 28.70 28.32 -15.85
N ALA A 369 29.39 28.69 -14.77
CA ALA A 369 30.79 28.34 -14.55
C ALA A 369 31.03 26.82 -14.41
N LEU A 370 30.06 26.06 -13.90
CA LEU A 370 30.18 24.60 -13.73
C LEU A 370 29.80 23.81 -14.99
N PHE A 371 28.82 24.31 -15.75
CA PHE A 371 28.10 23.53 -16.75
C PHE A 371 28.00 24.20 -18.11
N ASP A 372 28.71 25.31 -18.33
CA ASP A 372 28.69 26.14 -19.56
C ASP A 372 27.27 26.51 -20.04
N GLY A 373 26.31 26.58 -19.12
CA GLY A 373 24.92 26.91 -19.42
C GLY A 373 24.08 25.77 -20.01
N LYS A 374 24.58 24.53 -20.04
CA LYS A 374 23.84 23.35 -20.51
C LYS A 374 22.76 22.88 -19.52
N SER A 375 21.77 22.14 -20.01
CA SER A 375 20.75 21.54 -19.15
C SER A 375 21.36 20.45 -18.27
N THR A 376 20.83 20.27 -17.05
CA THR A 376 21.26 19.16 -16.18
C THR A 376 21.00 17.81 -16.84
N GLN A 377 19.90 17.70 -17.59
CA GLN A 377 19.57 16.50 -18.37
C GLN A 377 20.60 16.21 -19.46
N ASP A 378 21.12 17.24 -20.14
CA ASP A 378 22.14 17.06 -21.20
C ASP A 378 23.47 16.59 -20.61
N ILE A 379 23.84 17.11 -19.45
CA ILE A 379 25.08 16.75 -18.76
C ILE A 379 24.98 15.35 -18.15
N GLU A 380 23.86 15.03 -17.52
CA GLU A 380 23.57 13.67 -17.05
C GLU A 380 23.55 12.68 -18.21
N ALA A 381 22.93 13.02 -19.34
CA ALA A 381 22.93 12.18 -20.53
C ALA A 381 24.35 11.98 -21.08
N ASN A 382 25.17 13.04 -21.13
CA ASN A 382 26.56 12.93 -21.56
C ASN A 382 27.40 12.06 -20.62
N PHE A 383 27.26 12.21 -19.29
CA PHE A 383 27.97 11.37 -18.33
C PHE A 383 27.49 9.92 -18.37
N ASN A 384 26.19 9.69 -18.48
CA ASN A 384 25.63 8.35 -18.62
C ASN A 384 26.10 7.68 -19.91
N ASN A 385 26.16 8.42 -21.03
CA ASN A 385 26.72 7.94 -22.28
C ASN A 385 28.22 7.66 -22.16
N ALA A 386 28.99 8.52 -21.49
CA ALA A 386 30.42 8.29 -21.25
C ALA A 386 30.66 7.04 -20.39
N VAL A 387 29.86 6.84 -19.34
CA VAL A 387 29.89 5.64 -18.50
C VAL A 387 29.47 4.40 -19.29
N ALA A 388 28.46 4.49 -20.14
CA ALA A 388 28.03 3.39 -21.00
C ALA A 388 29.12 3.01 -22.00
N LEU A 389 29.74 3.99 -22.66
CA LEU A 389 30.87 3.78 -23.58
C LEU A 389 32.08 3.20 -22.85
N ALA A 390 32.41 3.68 -21.64
CA ALA A 390 33.50 3.14 -20.84
C ALA A 390 33.24 1.69 -20.41
N ARG A 391 32.00 1.36 -20.01
CA ARG A 391 31.60 -0.03 -19.69
C ARG A 391 31.69 -0.92 -20.93
N GLN A 392 31.22 -0.46 -22.08
CA GLN A 392 31.31 -1.21 -23.34
C GLN A 392 32.77 -1.43 -23.76
N ALA A 393 33.63 -0.42 -23.61
CA ALA A 393 35.07 -0.56 -23.86
C ALA A 393 35.71 -1.57 -22.91
N GLN A 394 35.34 -1.55 -21.61
CA GLN A 394 35.81 -2.51 -20.62
C GLN A 394 35.40 -3.95 -20.96
N THR A 395 34.14 -4.18 -21.33
CA THR A 395 33.66 -5.52 -21.71
C THR A 395 34.35 -6.01 -22.98
N ASN A 396 34.55 -5.15 -23.97
CA ASN A 396 35.28 -5.49 -25.19
C ASN A 396 36.74 -5.85 -24.89
N PHE A 397 37.40 -5.08 -24.01
CA PHE A 397 38.77 -5.37 -23.59
C PHE A 397 38.87 -6.69 -22.81
N GLN A 398 37.93 -6.99 -21.92
CA GLN A 398 37.86 -8.27 -21.21
C GLN A 398 37.68 -9.45 -22.17
N LEU A 399 36.79 -9.31 -23.16
CA LEU A 399 36.58 -10.34 -24.19
C LEU A 399 37.85 -10.58 -25.01
N LEU A 400 38.49 -9.51 -25.50
CA LEU A 400 39.74 -9.59 -26.25
C LEU A 400 40.88 -10.20 -25.43
N SER A 401 40.97 -9.86 -24.15
CA SER A 401 41.94 -10.43 -23.21
C SER A 401 41.71 -11.94 -23.00
N GLN A 402 40.45 -12.35 -22.79
CA GLN A 402 40.08 -13.75 -22.64
C GLN A 402 40.33 -14.55 -23.93
N GLN A 403 40.02 -13.99 -25.10
CA GLN A 403 40.33 -14.58 -26.39
C GLN A 403 41.85 -14.73 -26.58
N SER A 404 42.63 -13.69 -26.31
CA SER A 404 44.09 -13.73 -26.42
C SER A 404 44.71 -14.76 -25.47
N SER A 405 44.19 -14.86 -24.24
CA SER A 405 44.62 -15.88 -23.27
C SER A 405 44.30 -17.28 -23.77
N SER A 406 43.09 -17.52 -24.28
CA SER A 406 42.70 -18.83 -24.84
C SER A 406 43.54 -19.22 -26.07
N GLN A 407 43.85 -18.26 -26.94
CA GLN A 407 44.74 -18.46 -28.09
C GLN A 407 46.16 -18.77 -27.65
N HIS A 408 46.67 -18.07 -26.62
CA HIS A 408 47.99 -18.34 -26.06
C HIS A 408 48.07 -19.76 -25.48
N THR A 409 47.09 -20.18 -24.68
CA THR A 409 47.03 -21.56 -24.15
C THR A 409 46.98 -22.59 -25.27
N ARG A 410 46.18 -22.34 -26.32
CA ARG A 410 46.11 -23.22 -27.50
C ARG A 410 47.45 -23.30 -28.22
N LEU A 411 48.12 -22.17 -28.46
CA LEU A 411 49.43 -22.14 -29.10
C LEU A 411 50.46 -22.89 -28.27
N VAL A 412 50.54 -22.65 -26.95
CA VAL A 412 51.46 -23.37 -26.05
C VAL A 412 51.25 -24.89 -26.13
N GLU A 413 50.00 -25.34 -26.14
CA GLU A 413 49.71 -26.78 -26.24
C GLU A 413 50.09 -27.36 -27.61
N VAL A 414 49.82 -26.65 -28.70
CA VAL A 414 50.26 -27.05 -30.04
C VAL A 414 51.78 -27.13 -30.13
N THR A 415 52.50 -26.15 -29.59
CA THR A 415 53.98 -26.16 -29.55
C THR A 415 54.50 -27.33 -28.71
N ARG A 416 53.86 -27.63 -27.59
CA ARG A 416 54.23 -28.78 -26.74
C ARG A 416 54.07 -30.10 -27.51
N GLN A 417 52.96 -30.26 -28.22
CA GLN A 417 52.69 -31.45 -29.03
C GLN A 417 53.66 -31.58 -30.20
N SER A 418 53.94 -30.49 -30.94
CA SER A 418 54.87 -30.52 -32.06
C SER A 418 56.31 -30.82 -31.61
N VAL A 419 56.74 -30.27 -30.47
CA VAL A 419 58.05 -30.60 -29.88
C VAL A 419 58.11 -32.09 -29.51
N ALA A 420 57.06 -32.63 -28.87
CA ALA A 420 57.01 -34.06 -28.53
C ALA A 420 57.10 -34.94 -29.79
N GLN A 421 56.42 -34.55 -30.87
CA GLN A 421 56.44 -35.27 -32.14
C GLN A 421 57.81 -35.21 -32.84
N VAL A 422 58.50 -34.07 -32.81
CA VAL A 422 59.88 -33.96 -33.32
C VAL A 422 60.82 -34.86 -32.53
N VAL A 423 60.69 -34.91 -31.21
CA VAL A 423 61.50 -35.79 -30.36
C VAL A 423 61.24 -37.27 -30.70
N SER A 424 59.99 -37.69 -30.87
CA SER A 424 59.68 -39.07 -31.24
C SER A 424 60.19 -39.44 -32.63
N SER A 425 60.03 -38.56 -33.64
CA SER A 425 60.52 -38.83 -34.99
C SER A 425 62.05 -38.86 -35.07
N ASN A 426 62.76 -38.03 -34.30
CA ASN A 426 64.22 -38.12 -34.19
C ASN A 426 64.67 -39.42 -33.54
N TYR A 427 63.93 -39.90 -32.54
CA TYR A 427 64.19 -41.20 -31.91
C TYR A 427 63.98 -42.36 -32.90
N GLU A 428 62.89 -42.35 -33.66
CA GLU A 428 62.61 -43.33 -34.72
C GLU A 428 63.69 -43.30 -35.82
N LEU A 429 64.14 -42.12 -36.25
CA LEU A 429 65.20 -41.98 -37.24
C LEU A 429 66.54 -42.56 -36.73
N SER A 430 66.87 -42.34 -35.46
CA SER A 430 68.05 -42.93 -34.83
C SER A 430 67.95 -44.46 -34.73
N GLN A 431 66.77 -45.00 -34.41
CA GLN A 431 66.53 -46.45 -34.46
C GLN A 431 66.64 -47.00 -35.89
N ALA A 432 66.11 -46.31 -36.89
CA ALA A 432 66.21 -46.73 -38.29
C ALA A 432 67.67 -46.72 -38.78
N GLN A 433 68.46 -45.71 -38.41
CA GLN A 433 69.89 -45.65 -38.72
C GLN A 433 70.65 -46.80 -38.06
N THR A 434 70.44 -47.04 -36.76
CA THR A 434 71.10 -48.16 -36.07
C THR A 434 70.70 -49.51 -36.66
N ASN A 435 69.44 -49.71 -37.03
CA ASN A 435 69.00 -50.92 -37.73
C ASN A 435 69.63 -51.07 -39.13
N PHE A 436 69.78 -49.97 -39.87
CA PHE A 436 70.45 -49.95 -41.18
C PHE A 436 71.95 -50.26 -41.06
N ASP A 437 72.62 -49.72 -40.05
CA ASP A 437 74.03 -49.99 -39.78
C ASP A 437 74.22 -51.47 -39.39
N VAL A 438 73.37 -52.00 -38.50
CA VAL A 438 73.34 -53.43 -38.15
C VAL A 438 73.07 -54.31 -39.38
N TRP A 439 72.18 -53.88 -40.28
CA TRP A 439 71.92 -54.60 -41.53
C TRP A 439 73.11 -54.54 -42.49
N CYS A 440 73.78 -53.40 -42.64
CA CYS A 440 75.00 -53.27 -43.45
C CYS A 440 76.14 -54.14 -42.92
N ASP A 441 76.35 -54.15 -41.59
CA ASP A 441 77.31 -55.02 -40.91
C ASP A 441 76.94 -56.50 -41.09
N SER A 442 75.65 -56.84 -41.01
CA SER A 442 75.15 -58.20 -41.27
C SER A 442 75.33 -58.60 -42.74
N PHE A 443 75.12 -57.68 -43.68
CA PHE A 443 75.30 -57.93 -45.11
C PHE A 443 76.78 -58.12 -45.48
N GLN A 444 77.69 -57.32 -44.89
CA GLN A 444 79.13 -57.47 -45.07
C GLN A 444 79.70 -58.73 -44.39
N SER A 445 79.06 -59.23 -43.33
CA SER A 445 79.44 -60.46 -42.63
C SER A 445 78.80 -61.74 -43.18
N ARG A 446 77.87 -61.63 -44.14
CA ARG A 446 77.35 -62.80 -44.87
C ARG A 446 78.44 -63.38 -45.78
N THR A 447 78.94 -64.54 -45.38
CA THR A 447 79.87 -65.39 -46.14
C THR A 447 79.34 -65.88 -47.49
N ASP A 448 78.05 -65.68 -47.78
CA ASP A 448 77.41 -66.05 -49.05
C ASP A 448 77.76 -65.08 -50.20
N VAL A 449 78.38 -63.92 -49.92
CA VAL A 449 78.95 -63.04 -50.96
C VAL A 449 80.33 -63.53 -51.42
N ALA A 450 80.98 -64.44 -50.68
CA ALA A 450 82.18 -65.14 -51.15
C ALA A 450 81.83 -66.25 -52.16
N GLU A 451 80.60 -66.77 -52.18
CA GLU A 451 80.09 -67.70 -53.20
C GLU A 451 79.56 -67.00 -54.47
N LEU A 452 79.47 -65.66 -54.47
CA LEU A 452 79.39 -64.85 -55.70
C LEU A 452 80.78 -64.62 -56.33
N GLY A 453 81.81 -65.30 -55.83
CA GLY A 453 83.01 -65.60 -56.58
C GLY A 453 82.70 -66.54 -57.74
N THR A 454 83.05 -66.11 -58.96
CA THR A 454 83.22 -66.95 -60.17
C THR A 454 81.97 -67.47 -60.92
N SER A 455 80.95 -66.63 -61.19
CA SER A 455 80.13 -66.80 -62.43
C SER A 455 79.20 -65.64 -62.84
N CYS A 456 79.39 -64.39 -62.38
CA CYS A 456 78.71 -63.25 -63.02
C CYS A 456 79.58 -62.70 -64.18
N SER A 457 79.57 -63.38 -65.33
CA SER A 457 80.17 -62.86 -66.56
C SER A 457 79.41 -61.61 -67.03
N LEU A 458 80.11 -60.66 -67.67
CA LEU A 458 79.53 -59.45 -68.26
C LEU A 458 78.36 -59.76 -69.21
N GLU A 459 78.35 -60.96 -69.81
CA GLU A 459 77.27 -61.49 -70.65
C GLU A 459 75.98 -61.78 -69.88
N HIS A 460 76.04 -62.26 -68.62
CA HIS A 460 74.83 -62.47 -67.80
C HIS A 460 74.20 -61.14 -67.37
N LEU A 461 75.03 -60.14 -67.07
CA LEU A 461 74.59 -58.77 -66.80
C LEU A 461 73.99 -58.11 -68.05
N GLN A 462 74.57 -58.31 -69.24
CA GLN A 462 73.99 -57.83 -70.50
C GLN A 462 72.64 -58.51 -70.79
N ARG A 463 72.47 -59.79 -70.47
CA ARG A 463 71.20 -60.52 -70.65
C ARG A 463 70.09 -60.06 -69.71
N TRP A 464 70.44 -59.57 -68.53
CA TRP A 464 69.50 -58.92 -67.60
C TRP A 464 69.19 -57.46 -68.00
N LEU A 465 70.07 -56.79 -68.74
CA LEU A 465 69.85 -55.46 -69.32
C LEU A 465 69.14 -55.49 -70.70
N ASP A 466 69.07 -56.64 -71.37
CA ASP A 466 68.40 -56.82 -72.68
C ASP A 466 66.87 -56.95 -72.58
N VAL A 467 66.34 -56.85 -71.36
CA VAL A 467 64.92 -56.75 -71.12
C VAL A 467 64.44 -55.39 -71.65
N PRO A 468 63.47 -55.33 -72.59
CA PRO A 468 63.01 -54.07 -73.15
C PRO A 468 62.59 -53.13 -72.03
N LEU A 469 63.06 -51.89 -72.05
CA LEU A 469 62.71 -50.89 -71.03
C LEU A 469 61.18 -50.71 -70.92
N ALA A 470 60.45 -51.00 -72.00
CA ALA A 470 58.99 -51.09 -72.02
C ALA A 470 58.44 -52.26 -71.17
N TRP A 471 59.04 -53.46 -71.24
CA TRP A 471 58.64 -54.59 -70.38
C TRP A 471 59.03 -54.33 -68.92
N ALA A 472 60.23 -53.79 -68.67
CA ALA A 472 60.64 -53.45 -67.31
C ALA A 472 59.78 -52.31 -66.71
N VAL A 473 59.27 -51.39 -67.53
CA VAL A 473 58.33 -50.35 -67.09
C VAL A 473 56.93 -50.92 -66.91
N THR A 474 56.42 -51.80 -67.77
CA THR A 474 55.11 -52.44 -67.54
C THR A 474 55.13 -53.36 -66.34
N GLU A 475 56.16 -54.19 -66.20
CA GLU A 475 56.34 -55.05 -65.03
C GLU A 475 56.55 -54.20 -63.76
N ARG A 476 57.27 -53.08 -63.84
CA ARG A 476 57.42 -52.16 -62.71
C ARG A 476 56.12 -51.42 -62.40
N ILE A 477 55.29 -51.08 -63.40
CA ILE A 477 53.96 -50.49 -63.16
C ILE A 477 53.04 -51.53 -62.54
N GLU A 478 53.00 -52.76 -63.03
CA GLU A 478 52.19 -53.85 -62.47
C GLU A 478 52.66 -54.23 -61.06
N LEU A 479 53.97 -54.33 -60.83
CA LEU A 479 54.54 -54.52 -59.50
C LEU A 479 54.30 -53.29 -58.60
N GLN A 480 54.31 -52.08 -59.13
CA GLN A 480 53.98 -50.87 -58.37
C GLN A 480 52.47 -50.77 -58.09
N GLU A 481 51.61 -51.28 -58.96
CA GLU A 481 50.17 -51.43 -58.73
C GLU A 481 49.90 -52.50 -57.67
N ILE A 482 50.64 -53.61 -57.70
CA ILE A 482 50.58 -54.65 -56.67
C ILE A 482 51.17 -54.13 -55.35
N ASP A 483 52.29 -53.43 -55.36
CA ASP A 483 52.91 -52.84 -54.17
C ASP A 483 52.07 -51.69 -53.60
N THR A 484 51.39 -50.90 -54.44
CA THR A 484 50.43 -49.89 -53.95
C THR A 484 49.13 -50.52 -53.49
N ALA A 485 48.68 -51.63 -54.09
CA ALA A 485 47.56 -52.43 -53.58
C ALA A 485 47.92 -53.13 -52.26
N LEU A 486 49.14 -53.63 -52.13
CA LEU A 486 49.65 -54.28 -50.93
C LEU A 486 49.94 -53.25 -49.84
N ALA A 487 50.53 -52.10 -50.18
CA ALA A 487 50.74 -50.99 -49.26
C ALA A 487 49.43 -50.34 -48.85
N SER A 488 48.42 -50.25 -49.73
CA SER A 488 47.08 -49.78 -49.35
C SER A 488 46.32 -50.82 -48.55
N ALA A 489 46.44 -52.11 -48.86
CA ALA A 489 45.87 -53.20 -48.06
C ALA A 489 46.57 -53.33 -46.69
N GLN A 490 47.88 -53.12 -46.63
CA GLN A 490 48.67 -53.07 -45.40
C GLN A 490 48.43 -51.77 -44.65
N ALA A 491 48.23 -50.63 -45.31
CA ALA A 491 47.81 -49.38 -44.67
C ALA A 491 46.38 -49.52 -44.11
N VAL A 492 45.47 -50.17 -44.84
CA VAL A 492 44.13 -50.50 -44.37
C VAL A 492 44.21 -51.53 -43.25
N LEU A 493 45.06 -52.55 -43.32
CA LEU A 493 45.20 -53.56 -42.27
C LEU A 493 45.93 -53.01 -41.04
N THR A 494 46.91 -52.13 -41.20
CA THR A 494 47.57 -51.41 -40.11
C THR A 494 46.68 -50.34 -39.53
N GLN A 495 45.85 -49.66 -40.32
CA GLN A 495 44.82 -48.73 -39.85
C GLN A 495 43.66 -49.47 -39.20
N GLN A 496 43.24 -50.62 -39.71
CA GLN A 496 42.21 -51.49 -39.14
C GLN A 496 42.74 -52.18 -37.90
N SER A 497 44.02 -52.57 -37.85
CA SER A 497 44.66 -53.11 -36.65
C SER A 497 44.95 -52.01 -35.66
N LEU A 498 45.41 -50.81 -36.04
CA LEU A 498 45.46 -49.65 -35.15
C LEU A 498 44.08 -49.25 -34.68
N ASN A 499 43.05 -49.31 -35.53
CA ASN A 499 41.68 -49.04 -35.13
C ASN A 499 41.18 -50.16 -34.22
N LEU A 500 41.51 -51.43 -34.44
CA LEU A 500 41.17 -52.56 -33.57
C LEU A 500 41.89 -52.42 -32.24
N THR A 501 43.19 -52.15 -32.23
CA THR A 501 44.03 -51.92 -31.04
C THR A 501 43.63 -50.63 -30.33
N ARG A 502 43.21 -49.57 -31.05
CA ARG A 502 42.64 -48.34 -30.49
C ARG A 502 41.23 -48.59 -29.97
N HIS A 503 40.42 -49.42 -30.60
CA HIS A 503 39.09 -49.82 -30.15
C HIS A 503 39.17 -50.79 -28.96
N GLN A 504 40.24 -51.59 -28.87
CA GLN A 504 40.58 -52.50 -27.77
C GLN A 504 41.28 -51.74 -26.62
N ALA A 505 42.07 -50.70 -26.91
CA ALA A 505 42.67 -49.81 -25.90
C ALA A 505 41.69 -48.75 -25.38
N VAL A 506 40.73 -48.31 -26.21
CA VAL A 506 39.55 -47.50 -25.83
C VAL A 506 38.45 -48.39 -25.23
N CYS A 507 38.53 -49.73 -25.36
CA CYS A 507 37.92 -50.66 -24.39
C CYS A 507 38.69 -50.67 -23.06
N SER A 508 38.88 -49.47 -22.51
CA SER A 508 39.04 -49.21 -21.08
C SER A 508 37.77 -48.57 -20.51
N THR A 509 36.62 -48.82 -21.14
CA THR A 509 35.34 -48.78 -20.44
C THR A 509 34.62 -50.11 -20.63
N SER A 510 34.51 -50.84 -19.53
CA SER A 510 33.46 -51.80 -19.27
C SER A 510 32.11 -51.08 -19.19
N GLU A 511 31.69 -50.44 -20.27
CA GLU A 511 30.39 -49.77 -20.32
C GLU A 511 29.59 -50.39 -21.46
N ASP A 512 28.72 -51.34 -21.08
CA ASP A 512 27.72 -51.96 -21.94
C ASP A 512 26.93 -50.90 -22.72
N VAL A 513 26.30 -51.30 -23.84
CA VAL A 513 25.33 -50.46 -24.57
C VAL A 513 24.24 -49.89 -23.63
N LEU A 514 23.95 -50.60 -22.54
CA LEU A 514 23.12 -50.15 -21.42
C LEU A 514 23.69 -48.93 -20.65
N SER A 515 25.00 -48.82 -20.47
CA SER A 515 25.65 -47.68 -19.79
C SER A 515 25.48 -46.37 -20.57
N VAL A 516 25.70 -46.42 -21.90
CA VAL A 516 25.52 -45.24 -22.76
C VAL A 516 24.04 -44.86 -22.86
N ALA A 517 23.14 -45.85 -22.95
CA ALA A 517 21.70 -45.61 -22.88
C ALA A 517 21.28 -45.01 -21.51
N ASN A 518 21.89 -45.46 -20.41
CA ASN A 518 21.63 -44.93 -19.08
C ASN A 518 22.12 -43.48 -18.95
N LYS A 519 23.33 -43.16 -19.43
CA LYS A 519 23.87 -41.79 -19.44
C LYS A 519 23.03 -40.86 -20.33
N LEU A 520 22.52 -41.34 -21.45
CA LEU A 520 21.64 -40.58 -22.33
C LEU A 520 20.27 -40.36 -21.69
N SER A 521 19.68 -41.38 -21.06
CA SER A 521 18.46 -41.23 -20.23
C SER A 521 18.68 -40.28 -19.05
N GLU A 522 19.85 -40.29 -18.43
CA GLU A 522 20.20 -39.40 -17.32
C GLU A 522 20.40 -37.95 -17.80
N LEU A 523 21.00 -37.75 -18.97
CA LEU A 523 21.06 -36.46 -19.65
C LEU A 523 19.68 -35.96 -20.09
N GLU A 524 18.80 -36.84 -20.57
CA GLU A 524 17.41 -36.48 -20.90
C GLU A 524 16.60 -36.12 -19.65
N LYS A 525 16.76 -36.87 -18.55
CA LYS A 525 16.15 -36.53 -17.26
C LYS A 525 16.65 -35.22 -16.71
N THR A 526 17.95 -34.96 -16.78
CA THR A 526 18.53 -33.69 -16.32
C THR A 526 18.09 -32.53 -17.21
N LEU A 527 17.99 -32.71 -18.53
CA LEU A 527 17.46 -31.71 -19.45
C LEU A 527 15.98 -31.41 -19.16
N LEU A 528 15.17 -32.46 -18.91
CA LEU A 528 13.77 -32.30 -18.54
C LEU A 528 13.62 -31.56 -17.21
N ALA A 529 14.38 -31.95 -16.18
CA ALA A 529 14.40 -31.29 -14.87
C ALA A 529 14.85 -29.82 -14.95
N VAL A 530 15.89 -29.53 -15.76
CA VAL A 530 16.34 -28.15 -16.00
C VAL A 530 15.28 -27.35 -16.76
N SER A 531 14.57 -27.96 -17.71
CA SER A 531 13.48 -27.29 -18.44
C SER A 531 12.26 -26.99 -17.56
N GLU A 532 11.91 -27.91 -16.65
CA GLU A 532 10.88 -27.72 -15.63
C GLU A 532 11.28 -26.64 -14.63
N ALA A 533 12.54 -26.62 -14.19
CA ALA A 533 13.06 -25.55 -13.35
C ALA A 533 13.02 -24.18 -14.05
N LEU A 534 13.36 -24.12 -15.34
CA LEU A 534 13.35 -22.89 -16.14
C LEU A 534 11.92 -22.38 -16.36
N THR A 535 10.95 -23.28 -16.60
CA THR A 535 9.53 -22.91 -16.71
C THR A 535 8.96 -22.44 -15.38
N ALA A 536 9.29 -23.10 -14.26
CA ALA A 536 8.92 -22.65 -12.92
C ALA A 536 9.51 -21.27 -12.59
N LEU A 537 10.79 -21.03 -12.90
CA LEU A 537 11.45 -19.72 -12.74
C LEU A 537 10.78 -18.64 -13.60
N ARG A 538 10.37 -18.94 -14.84
CA ARG A 538 9.63 -18.00 -15.70
C ARG A 538 8.26 -17.64 -15.15
N ILE A 539 7.52 -18.61 -14.61
CA ILE A 539 6.22 -18.37 -13.97
C ILE A 539 6.41 -17.49 -12.74
N ALA A 540 7.40 -17.79 -11.90
CA ALA A 540 7.71 -16.99 -10.72
C ALA A 540 8.09 -15.54 -11.08
N LEU A 541 8.86 -15.34 -12.16
CA LEU A 541 9.21 -14.01 -12.68
C LEU A 541 7.97 -13.24 -13.17
N ALA A 542 7.08 -13.90 -13.92
CA ALA A 542 5.84 -13.30 -14.40
C ALA A 542 4.87 -12.94 -13.25
N GLU A 543 4.81 -13.77 -12.20
CA GLU A 543 4.08 -13.45 -10.97
C GLU A 543 4.70 -12.27 -10.22
N ASP A 544 6.03 -12.18 -10.19
CA ASP A 544 6.73 -11.06 -9.56
C ASP A 544 6.48 -9.74 -10.31
N ASP A 545 6.54 -9.74 -11.64
CA ASP A 545 6.20 -8.59 -12.47
C ASP A 545 4.74 -8.14 -12.23
N LYS A 546 3.81 -9.09 -12.11
CA LYS A 546 2.42 -8.79 -11.73
C LYS A 546 2.33 -8.14 -10.34
N ARG A 547 3.08 -8.65 -9.35
CA ARG A 547 3.13 -8.07 -8.00
C ARG A 547 3.72 -6.66 -8.01
N LEU A 548 4.78 -6.42 -8.78
CA LEU A 548 5.38 -5.10 -8.94
C LEU A 548 4.40 -4.10 -9.56
N GLY A 549 3.69 -4.51 -10.62
CA GLY A 549 2.63 -3.71 -11.25
C GLY A 549 1.53 -3.34 -10.24
N ALA A 550 0.98 -4.34 -9.55
CA ALA A 550 -0.06 -4.12 -8.53
C ALA A 550 0.42 -3.21 -7.39
N THR A 551 1.68 -3.33 -6.98
CA THR A 551 2.29 -2.51 -5.92
C THR A 551 2.45 -1.06 -6.37
N ASN A 552 2.85 -0.81 -7.61
CA ASN A 552 2.93 0.54 -8.16
C ASN A 552 1.54 1.19 -8.26
N ASP A 553 0.53 0.46 -8.71
CA ASP A 553 -0.85 0.95 -8.75
C ASP A 553 -1.37 1.30 -7.34
N LEU A 554 -1.06 0.48 -6.35
CA LEU A 554 -1.41 0.75 -4.95
C LEU A 554 -0.68 2.00 -4.42
N ARG A 555 0.61 2.17 -4.74
CA ARG A 555 1.38 3.37 -4.36
C ARG A 555 0.78 4.63 -4.96
N LEU A 556 0.38 4.61 -6.23
CA LEU A 556 -0.29 5.74 -6.87
C LEU A 556 -1.62 6.07 -6.18
N LYS A 557 -2.42 5.04 -5.85
CA LYS A 557 -3.67 5.23 -5.08
C LYS A 557 -3.42 5.81 -3.69
N ILE A 558 -2.40 5.34 -2.98
CA ILE A 558 -2.00 5.86 -1.66
C ILE A 558 -1.57 7.32 -1.78
N GLN A 559 -0.78 7.69 -2.78
CA GLN A 559 -0.31 9.05 -2.98
C GLN A 559 -1.46 10.01 -3.35
N LEU A 560 -2.39 9.57 -4.19
CA LEU A 560 -3.62 10.33 -4.46
C LEU A 560 -4.45 10.51 -3.19
N GLN A 561 -4.62 9.44 -2.40
CA GLN A 561 -5.37 9.50 -1.15
C GLN A 561 -4.66 10.39 -0.10
N SER A 562 -3.33 10.36 -0.02
CA SER A 562 -2.54 11.13 0.95
C SER A 562 -2.72 12.63 0.74
N THR A 563 -2.68 13.10 -0.51
CA THR A 563 -2.93 14.52 -0.82
C THR A 563 -4.30 14.98 -0.35
N ARG A 564 -5.32 14.13 -0.49
CA ARG A 564 -6.67 14.42 -0.02
C ARG A 564 -6.74 14.40 1.51
N THR A 565 -6.12 13.43 2.18
CA THR A 565 -6.08 13.37 3.64
C THR A 565 -5.29 14.50 4.27
N ASP A 566 -4.22 14.99 3.64
CA ASP A 566 -3.44 16.12 4.12
C ASP A 566 -4.25 17.41 4.16
N LEU A 567 -5.11 17.63 3.16
CA LEU A 567 -6.04 18.75 3.14
C LEU A 567 -7.04 18.67 4.30
N TRP A 568 -7.63 17.49 4.53
CA TRP A 568 -8.52 17.26 5.65
C TRP A 568 -7.81 17.36 7.00
N ALA A 569 -6.55 16.95 7.10
CA ALA A 569 -5.74 17.08 8.30
C ALA A 569 -5.45 18.55 8.63
N ARG A 570 -5.08 19.36 7.64
CA ARG A 570 -4.89 20.82 7.80
C ARG A 570 -6.17 21.52 8.25
N LEU A 571 -7.31 21.17 7.64
CA LEU A 571 -8.62 21.66 8.11
C LEU A 571 -8.93 21.18 9.53
N GLY A 572 -8.61 19.92 9.84
CA GLY A 572 -8.76 19.32 11.15
C GLY A 572 -7.94 20.04 12.22
N GLU A 573 -6.73 20.47 11.89
CA GLU A 573 -5.85 21.23 12.78
C GLU A 573 -6.45 22.61 13.11
N LEU A 574 -6.88 23.34 12.08
CA LEU A 574 -7.39 24.71 12.16
C LEU A 574 -8.76 24.80 12.86
N ILE A 575 -9.73 23.97 12.47
CA ILE A 575 -11.13 24.08 12.93
C ILE A 575 -11.71 22.76 13.44
N GLY A 576 -11.03 21.64 13.21
CA GLY A 576 -11.54 20.31 13.54
C GLY A 576 -11.46 19.96 15.02
N SER A 577 -12.60 19.55 15.56
CA SER A 577 -12.70 18.83 16.84
C SER A 577 -13.95 17.96 16.78
N ALA A 578 -13.88 16.73 17.30
CA ALA A 578 -15.02 15.81 17.30
C ALA A 578 -16.27 16.41 17.99
N ASP A 579 -16.05 17.22 19.04
CA ASP A 579 -17.12 17.90 19.80
C ASP A 579 -17.52 19.26 19.21
N GLY A 580 -16.88 19.73 18.14
CA GLY A 580 -17.07 21.08 17.59
C GLY A 580 -16.56 22.23 18.47
N LYS A 581 -15.91 21.94 19.60
CA LYS A 581 -15.39 22.92 20.58
C LYS A 581 -14.42 23.93 19.98
N LYS A 582 -13.47 23.51 19.12
CA LYS A 582 -12.46 24.43 18.54
C LYS A 582 -13.12 25.54 17.71
N PHE A 583 -13.99 25.15 16.77
CA PHE A 583 -14.71 26.11 15.92
C PHE A 583 -15.67 26.98 16.73
N ARG A 584 -16.41 26.38 17.68
CA ARG A 584 -17.31 27.11 18.58
C ARG A 584 -16.57 28.16 19.39
N ASN A 585 -15.43 27.80 19.99
CA ASN A 585 -14.60 28.73 20.75
C ASN A 585 -14.07 29.85 19.85
N PHE A 586 -13.61 29.53 18.63
CA PHE A 586 -13.16 30.54 17.67
C PHE A 586 -14.27 31.54 17.31
N ALA A 587 -15.47 31.05 16.99
CA ALA A 587 -16.62 31.90 16.71
C ALA A 587 -17.02 32.77 17.92
N GLN A 588 -17.07 32.17 19.12
CA GLN A 588 -17.36 32.89 20.37
C GLN A 588 -16.32 33.96 20.68
N GLN A 589 -15.05 33.74 20.34
CA GLN A 589 -14.01 34.76 20.49
C GLN A 589 -14.29 35.98 19.61
N MET A 590 -14.71 35.79 18.35
CA MET A 590 -15.10 36.91 17.49
C MET A 590 -16.33 37.66 18.03
N THR A 591 -17.34 36.93 18.52
CA THR A 591 -18.53 37.54 19.14
C THR A 591 -18.15 38.31 20.40
N LEU A 592 -17.25 37.78 21.22
CA LEU A 592 -16.75 38.43 22.42
C LEU A 592 -15.96 39.70 22.08
N ASP A 593 -15.15 39.70 21.01
CA ASP A 593 -14.41 40.88 20.57
C ASP A 593 -15.37 42.02 20.13
N ILE A 594 -16.49 41.69 19.48
CA ILE A 594 -17.55 42.67 19.16
C ILE A 594 -18.24 43.19 20.44
N LEU A 595 -18.58 42.28 21.36
CA LEU A 595 -19.19 42.63 22.65
C LEU A 595 -18.27 43.58 23.43
N LEU A 596 -16.98 43.29 23.49
CA LEU A 596 -15.98 44.13 24.15
C LEU A 596 -15.86 45.50 23.47
N GLY A 597 -16.05 45.60 22.16
CA GLY A 597 -16.16 46.88 21.47
C GLY A 597 -17.29 47.76 22.02
N TYR A 598 -18.51 47.20 22.12
CA TYR A 598 -19.65 47.91 22.70
C TYR A 598 -19.46 48.20 24.20
N ALA A 599 -18.99 47.21 24.96
CA ALA A 599 -18.76 47.36 26.39
C ALA A 599 -17.70 48.43 26.68
N ASN A 600 -16.61 48.51 25.91
CA ASN A 600 -15.59 49.54 26.07
C ASN A 600 -16.09 50.93 25.70
N SER A 601 -16.96 51.05 24.69
CA SER A 601 -17.59 52.32 24.35
C SER A 601 -18.47 52.84 25.49
N HIS A 602 -19.25 51.95 26.14
CA HIS A 602 -20.02 52.31 27.31
C HIS A 602 -19.11 52.59 28.51
N LEU A 603 -18.13 51.72 28.77
CA LEU A 603 -17.19 51.86 29.88
C LEU A 603 -16.44 53.19 29.82
N GLN A 604 -16.01 53.66 28.64
CA GLN A 604 -15.36 54.96 28.47
C GLN A 604 -16.24 56.14 28.89
N SER A 605 -17.56 56.00 28.76
CA SER A 605 -18.52 57.02 29.22
C SER A 605 -18.78 56.98 30.73
N LEU A 606 -18.61 55.82 31.37
CA LEU A 606 -18.72 55.67 32.83
C LEU A 606 -17.39 56.02 33.54
N THR A 607 -16.27 55.50 33.04
CA THR A 607 -14.92 55.70 33.59
C THR A 607 -13.87 55.71 32.47
N LYS A 608 -13.00 56.72 32.45
CA LYS A 608 -11.91 56.81 31.47
C LYS A 608 -10.70 55.93 31.81
N ARG A 609 -10.65 55.37 33.01
CA ARG A 609 -9.48 54.66 33.54
C ARG A 609 -9.31 53.24 33.00
N TYR A 610 -10.41 52.55 32.68
CA TYR A 610 -10.37 51.12 32.39
C TYR A 610 -10.81 50.78 30.97
N ARG A 611 -10.10 49.83 30.35
CA ARG A 611 -10.47 49.22 29.08
C ARG A 611 -10.41 47.69 29.18
N LEU A 612 -11.45 47.01 28.71
CA LEU A 612 -11.52 45.56 28.68
C LEU A 612 -10.83 44.99 27.45
N GLN A 613 -10.07 43.93 27.66
CA GLN A 613 -9.41 43.17 26.60
C GLN A 613 -9.54 41.66 26.87
N ARG A 614 -9.62 40.85 25.83
CA ARG A 614 -9.67 39.40 25.93
C ARG A 614 -8.27 38.78 26.07
N ILE A 615 -8.16 37.68 26.83
CA ILE A 615 -6.97 36.83 26.85
C ILE A 615 -6.81 36.15 25.48
N LYS A 616 -5.60 36.17 24.91
CA LYS A 616 -5.31 35.52 23.62
C LYS A 616 -5.74 34.04 23.66
N ASN A 617 -6.45 33.60 22.62
CA ASN A 617 -6.97 32.23 22.45
C ASN A 617 -7.90 31.72 23.56
N SER A 618 -8.51 32.62 24.33
CA SER A 618 -9.38 32.31 25.47
C SER A 618 -10.63 33.22 25.45
N LEU A 619 -11.64 32.86 26.25
CA LEU A 619 -12.82 33.68 26.54
C LEU A 619 -12.69 34.48 27.84
N GLY A 620 -11.52 34.42 28.49
CA GLY A 620 -11.23 35.19 29.69
C GLY A 620 -11.02 36.67 29.39
N LEU A 621 -11.34 37.51 30.36
CA LEU A 621 -11.23 38.96 30.28
C LEU A 621 -10.06 39.46 31.13
N LEU A 622 -9.44 40.54 30.65
CA LEU A 622 -8.41 41.33 31.30
C LEU A 622 -8.85 42.78 31.29
N VAL A 623 -8.34 43.54 32.26
CA VAL A 623 -8.55 44.98 32.34
C VAL A 623 -7.21 45.69 32.12
N VAL A 624 -7.22 46.70 31.28
CA VAL A 624 -6.10 47.60 31.02
C VAL A 624 -6.36 48.87 31.83
N ASP A 625 -5.47 49.19 32.76
CA ASP A 625 -5.50 50.41 33.58
C ASP A 625 -4.71 51.51 32.86
N GLN A 626 -5.43 52.49 32.31
CA GLN A 626 -4.88 53.56 31.48
C GLN A 626 -4.16 54.62 32.32
N ASP A 627 -4.53 54.78 33.58
CA ASP A 627 -3.87 55.70 34.52
C ASP A 627 -2.52 55.14 35.00
N MET A 628 -2.33 53.83 34.89
CA MET A 628 -1.09 53.11 35.21
C MET A 628 -0.28 52.74 33.95
N GLY A 629 -0.39 53.54 32.88
CA GLY A 629 0.41 53.35 31.66
C GLY A 629 0.05 52.09 30.87
N ASP A 630 -1.25 51.79 30.75
CA ASP A 630 -1.79 50.60 30.07
C ASP A 630 -1.37 49.26 30.72
N GLU A 631 -1.24 49.23 32.05
CA GLU A 631 -0.95 47.99 32.78
C GLU A 631 -2.11 46.99 32.66
N VAL A 632 -1.79 45.72 32.32
CA VAL A 632 -2.78 44.66 32.12
C VAL A 632 -2.95 43.83 33.38
N ARG A 633 -4.14 43.86 33.97
CA ARG A 633 -4.51 43.16 35.21
C ARG A 633 -5.70 42.23 35.03
N SER A 634 -5.87 41.30 35.97
CA SER A 634 -7.05 40.44 36.01
C SER A 634 -8.28 41.22 36.48
N VAL A 635 -9.47 40.86 36.00
CA VAL A 635 -10.75 41.45 36.46
C VAL A 635 -10.96 41.22 37.97
N HIS A 636 -10.32 40.20 38.54
CA HIS A 636 -10.40 39.89 39.98
C HIS A 636 -9.64 40.88 40.88
N SER A 637 -8.81 41.78 40.33
CA SER A 637 -8.07 42.78 41.12
C SER A 637 -8.80 44.13 41.22
N LEU A 638 -10.01 44.25 40.66
CA LEU A 638 -10.81 45.48 40.71
C LEU A 638 -11.48 45.65 42.07
N SER A 639 -11.66 46.89 42.53
CA SER A 639 -12.45 47.19 43.71
C SER A 639 -13.95 46.91 43.49
N GLY A 640 -14.73 46.83 44.57
CA GLY A 640 -16.16 46.50 44.49
C GLY A 640 -17.00 47.47 43.63
N GLY A 641 -16.66 48.76 43.63
CA GLY A 641 -17.31 49.76 42.76
C GLY A 641 -16.86 49.66 41.30
N GLU A 642 -15.56 49.44 41.06
CA GLU A 642 -15.00 49.32 39.71
C GLU A 642 -15.47 48.03 39.01
N SER A 643 -15.58 46.93 39.75
CA SER A 643 -16.14 45.66 39.27
C SER A 643 -17.61 45.81 38.86
N PHE A 644 -18.38 46.62 39.60
CA PHE A 644 -19.76 46.94 39.25
C PHE A 644 -19.85 47.75 37.96
N LEU A 645 -19.03 48.79 37.78
CA LEU A 645 -19.01 49.60 36.55
C LEU A 645 -18.61 48.78 35.31
N VAL A 646 -17.63 47.88 35.46
CA VAL A 646 -17.23 46.94 34.41
C VAL A 646 -18.35 45.97 34.06
N SER A 647 -19.04 45.42 35.07
CA SER A 647 -20.17 44.50 34.87
C SER A 647 -21.37 45.20 34.23
N LEU A 648 -21.65 46.44 34.66
CA LEU A 648 -22.67 47.30 34.07
C LEU A 648 -22.36 47.55 32.59
N ALA A 649 -21.16 48.05 32.26
CA ALA A 649 -20.75 48.31 30.89
C ALA A 649 -20.82 47.05 30.00
N LEU A 650 -20.49 45.86 30.54
CA LEU A 650 -20.64 44.59 29.86
C LEU A 650 -22.11 44.23 29.60
N ALA A 651 -22.99 44.44 30.58
CA ALA A 651 -24.43 44.24 30.44
C ALA A 651 -25.04 45.19 29.40
N LEU A 652 -24.60 46.45 29.37
CA LEU A 652 -25.01 47.44 28.36
C LEU A 652 -24.49 47.06 26.96
N GLY A 653 -23.24 46.57 26.88
CA GLY A 653 -22.65 46.06 25.64
C GLY A 653 -23.38 44.84 25.10
N LEU A 654 -23.78 43.91 25.97
CA LEU A 654 -24.60 42.75 25.60
C LEU A 654 -25.98 43.18 25.08
N ALA A 655 -26.61 44.16 25.73
CA ALA A 655 -27.89 44.72 25.28
C ALA A 655 -27.78 45.39 23.89
N SER A 656 -26.63 46.01 23.58
CA SER A 656 -26.35 46.60 22.26
C SER A 656 -26.11 45.54 21.17
N LEU A 657 -25.38 44.46 21.48
CA LEU A 657 -25.10 43.36 20.56
C LEU A 657 -26.37 42.59 20.14
N SER A 658 -27.35 42.48 21.04
CA SER A 658 -28.56 41.68 20.85
C SER A 658 -29.55 42.26 19.80
N SER A 659 -29.32 43.47 19.31
CA SER A 659 -30.19 44.20 18.37
C SER A 659 -30.50 43.46 17.05
N HIS A 660 -29.65 42.51 16.62
CA HIS A 660 -29.75 41.87 15.30
C HIS A 660 -30.41 40.47 15.27
N GLN A 661 -30.53 39.74 16.39
CA GLN A 661 -31.11 38.37 16.39
C GLN A 661 -32.07 38.07 17.54
N VAL A 662 -31.89 38.67 18.72
CA VAL A 662 -32.74 38.45 19.90
C VAL A 662 -32.81 39.75 20.67
N ARG A 663 -33.90 40.53 20.57
CA ARG A 663 -34.01 41.84 21.26
C ARG A 663 -34.11 41.63 22.77
N VAL A 664 -33.10 42.06 23.52
CA VAL A 664 -33.19 42.17 24.99
C VAL A 664 -33.89 43.50 25.30
N GLU A 665 -35.20 43.43 25.54
CA GLU A 665 -36.07 44.59 25.74
C GLU A 665 -36.09 45.09 27.18
N SER A 666 -35.75 44.22 28.13
CA SER A 666 -35.74 44.52 29.57
C SER A 666 -34.40 44.13 30.21
N LEU A 667 -33.85 45.03 31.02
CA LEU A 667 -32.63 44.82 31.80
C LEU A 667 -32.94 45.08 33.27
N PHE A 668 -32.71 44.10 34.14
CA PHE A 668 -32.81 44.26 35.59
C PHE A 668 -31.42 44.29 36.20
N ILE A 669 -31.14 45.32 37.01
CA ILE A 669 -29.89 45.49 37.74
C ILE A 669 -30.24 45.42 39.21
N ASP A 670 -29.71 44.41 39.90
CA ASP A 670 -29.97 44.16 41.32
C ASP A 670 -28.71 44.49 42.12
N GLU A 671 -28.80 45.50 42.98
CA GLU A 671 -27.84 45.90 44.03
C GLU A 671 -26.35 46.01 43.61
N GLY A 672 -25.76 47.17 43.86
CA GLY A 672 -24.35 47.45 43.48
C GLY A 672 -24.02 48.92 43.27
N PHE A 673 -25.05 49.78 43.38
CA PHE A 673 -24.89 51.23 43.36
C PHE A 673 -24.38 51.79 44.70
N GLY A 674 -24.50 51.02 45.80
CA GLY A 674 -24.03 51.45 47.13
C GLY A 674 -22.51 51.35 47.33
N SER A 675 -21.78 50.70 46.42
CA SER A 675 -20.31 50.66 46.40
C SER A 675 -19.69 51.74 45.49
N LEU A 676 -20.52 52.58 44.86
CA LEU A 676 -20.09 53.70 44.03
C LEU A 676 -19.99 54.98 44.85
N ASP A 677 -19.06 55.84 44.49
CA ASP A 677 -19.02 57.23 44.93
C ASP A 677 -20.09 58.06 44.21
N ALA A 678 -20.41 59.24 44.76
CA ALA A 678 -21.49 60.09 44.27
C ALA A 678 -21.34 60.49 42.79
N ASP A 679 -20.10 60.72 42.33
CA ASP A 679 -19.81 61.11 40.95
C ASP A 679 -19.99 59.92 39.98
N ALA A 680 -19.51 58.72 40.32
CA ALA A 680 -19.74 57.54 39.47
C ALA A 680 -21.20 57.09 39.47
N LEU A 681 -21.92 57.26 40.58
CA LEU A 681 -23.36 57.01 40.65
C LEU A 681 -24.13 57.92 39.68
N LEU A 682 -23.76 59.20 39.60
CA LEU A 682 -24.38 60.17 38.71
C LEU A 682 -24.18 59.79 37.23
N LEU A 683 -22.95 59.44 36.85
CA LEU A 683 -22.58 58.96 35.51
C LEU A 683 -23.29 57.65 35.14
N ALA A 684 -23.39 56.71 36.09
CA ALA A 684 -24.10 55.46 35.89
C ALA A 684 -25.60 55.71 35.62
N MET A 685 -26.25 56.61 36.36
CA MET A 685 -27.64 56.99 36.12
C MET A 685 -27.85 57.64 34.74
N GLU A 686 -26.95 58.53 34.31
CA GLU A 686 -27.02 59.11 32.96
C GLU A 686 -26.89 58.05 31.85
N ALA A 687 -26.07 57.02 32.07
CA ALA A 687 -25.95 55.91 31.12
C ALA A 687 -27.23 55.07 31.06
N LEU A 688 -27.92 54.87 32.19
CA LEU A 688 -29.22 54.19 32.23
C LEU A 688 -30.32 55.01 31.55
N ASP A 689 -30.35 56.33 31.75
CA ASP A 689 -31.31 57.24 31.11
C ASP A 689 -31.16 57.20 29.58
N LYS A 690 -29.92 57.18 29.08
CA LYS A 690 -29.63 57.03 27.64
C LYS A 690 -30.18 55.72 27.07
N LEU A 691 -30.17 54.64 27.83
CA LEU A 691 -30.74 53.35 27.42
C LEU A 691 -32.26 53.33 27.48
N GLN A 692 -32.85 53.98 28.49
CA GLN A 692 -34.29 54.18 28.55
C GLN A 692 -34.79 54.99 27.34
N ALA A 693 -34.05 56.05 26.96
CA ALA A 693 -34.35 56.87 25.78
C ALA A 693 -34.28 56.09 24.45
N GLN A 694 -33.53 54.99 24.41
CA GLN A 694 -33.48 54.06 23.27
C GLN A 694 -34.66 53.06 23.25
N GLY A 695 -35.65 53.24 24.13
CA GLY A 695 -36.87 52.43 24.17
C GLY A 695 -36.74 51.12 24.97
N ARG A 696 -35.73 51.00 25.85
CA ARG A 696 -35.50 49.80 26.66
C ARG A 696 -36.03 49.97 28.07
N LYS A 697 -36.59 48.91 28.66
CA LYS A 697 -37.07 48.91 30.05
C LYS A 697 -35.91 48.55 30.97
N VAL A 698 -35.41 49.52 31.73
CA VAL A 698 -34.38 49.29 32.74
C VAL A 698 -35.04 49.27 34.11
N GLY A 699 -34.95 48.15 34.83
CA GLY A 699 -35.37 48.03 36.22
C GLY A 699 -34.15 48.04 37.14
N VAL A 700 -34.17 48.89 38.16
CA VAL A 700 -33.07 48.99 39.13
C VAL A 700 -33.60 48.69 40.53
N ILE A 701 -32.89 47.83 41.26
CA ILE A 701 -33.14 47.52 42.66
C ILE A 701 -31.96 48.09 43.46
N SER A 702 -32.24 49.05 44.34
CA SER A 702 -31.23 49.73 45.14
C SER A 702 -31.81 50.25 46.44
N HIS A 703 -30.99 50.23 47.49
CA HIS A 703 -31.27 50.85 48.79
C HIS A 703 -30.66 52.27 48.92
N VAL A 704 -29.98 52.76 47.88
CA VAL A 704 -29.27 54.05 47.86
C VAL A 704 -30.27 55.20 47.71
N GLN A 705 -30.26 56.13 48.67
CA GLN A 705 -31.26 57.19 48.75
C GLN A 705 -31.12 58.21 47.61
N GLU A 706 -29.91 58.52 47.15
CA GLU A 706 -29.64 59.45 46.04
C GLU A 706 -30.29 59.00 44.71
N MET A 707 -30.52 57.69 44.52
CA MET A 707 -31.18 57.16 43.33
C MET A 707 -32.71 57.38 43.36
N THR A 708 -33.30 57.40 44.56
CA THR A 708 -34.75 57.49 44.74
C THR A 708 -35.34 58.85 44.35
N GLU A 709 -34.51 59.89 44.27
CA GLU A 709 -34.91 61.24 43.88
C GLU A 709 -34.92 61.44 42.35
N ARG A 710 -34.17 60.62 41.61
CA ARG A 710 -33.98 60.77 40.16
C ARG A 710 -34.95 59.91 39.33
N ILE A 711 -35.40 58.79 39.88
CA ILE A 711 -36.33 57.86 39.22
C ILE A 711 -37.76 58.09 39.73
N ASN A 712 -38.61 58.70 38.90
CA ASN A 712 -39.98 59.09 39.29
C ASN A 712 -40.94 57.92 39.51
N THR A 713 -40.73 56.78 38.83
CA THR A 713 -41.60 55.59 38.97
C THR A 713 -40.92 54.58 39.88
N ARG A 714 -41.48 54.34 41.07
CA ARG A 714 -40.85 53.47 42.08
C ARG A 714 -41.81 52.44 42.64
N VAL A 715 -41.24 51.27 42.94
CA VAL A 715 -41.90 50.19 43.68
C VAL A 715 -41.26 50.14 45.06
N GLN A 716 -41.90 50.78 46.04
CA GLN A 716 -41.39 50.87 47.40
C GLN A 716 -41.80 49.63 48.21
N VAL A 717 -40.82 48.94 48.78
CA VAL A 717 -41.04 47.78 49.66
C VAL A 717 -40.84 48.21 51.12
N GLN A 718 -41.92 48.19 51.90
CA GLN A 718 -41.91 48.54 53.33
C GLN A 718 -41.96 47.28 54.19
N ARG A 719 -40.98 47.12 55.10
CA ARG A 719 -40.97 46.00 56.06
C ARG A 719 -42.00 46.25 57.16
N MET A 720 -42.89 45.28 57.43
CA MET A 720 -43.84 45.31 58.55
C MET A 720 -43.41 44.34 59.65
N ALA A 721 -43.95 44.53 60.86
CA ALA A 721 -43.70 43.62 61.98
C ALA A 721 -44.21 42.19 61.66
N GLY A 722 -43.44 41.17 62.07
CA GLY A 722 -43.80 39.75 61.85
C GLY A 722 -43.28 39.11 60.56
N GLY A 723 -42.30 39.71 59.87
CA GLY A 723 -41.67 39.11 58.68
C GLY A 723 -42.46 39.27 57.37
N VAL A 724 -43.47 40.15 57.36
CA VAL A 724 -44.29 40.47 56.18
C VAL A 724 -43.83 41.80 55.59
N SER A 725 -43.81 41.89 54.25
CA SER A 725 -43.49 43.13 53.53
C SER A 725 -44.71 43.65 52.77
N LYS A 726 -44.90 44.97 52.74
CA LYS A 726 -45.94 45.65 51.94
C LYS A 726 -45.29 46.34 50.75
N VAL A 727 -45.85 46.13 49.56
CA VAL A 727 -45.39 46.78 48.33
C VAL A 727 -46.32 47.94 48.01
N VAL A 728 -45.77 49.13 47.76
CA VAL A 728 -46.48 50.33 47.35
C VAL A 728 -45.87 50.83 46.04
N VAL A 729 -46.68 51.02 45.02
CA VAL A 729 -46.24 51.61 43.74
C VAL A 729 -46.57 53.10 43.79
N SER A 730 -45.58 53.95 43.55
CA SER A 730 -45.73 55.41 43.56
C SER A 730 -45.02 56.07 42.40
#